data_AF-A0A3D8HMF9-F1
#
_entry.id   AF-A0A3D8HMF9-F1
#
_cell.length_a   1.000
_cell.length_b   1.000
_cell.length_c   1.000
_cell.angle_alpha   90.00
_cell.angle_beta   90.00
_cell.angle_gamma   90.00
#
_symmetry.space_group_name_H-M   'P 1'
#
loop_
_entity.id
_entity.type
_entity.pdbx_description
1 polymer ?
#
loop_
_entity_poly.entity_id
_entity_poly.type
_entity_poly.pdbx_seq_one_letter_code
_entity_poly.pdbx_strand_id
1 'polypeptide(L)'
;MSRFLKISAVVASVVLSGVNGADITIDDNTNFFTYFTQSGESAILKPTHKNDNIYLHTNPGWYKDTPIQDASGTISYERSFSRVAIEANKLILDDYTHSANFNESSNLGIWPGIGEKAFGFDITTAQGMEVSGSSSVSVTAPSTITGNLSLQGAQKPTLDKDSQGDYIYTSAKISRMIITSDSEYQGDLYINGNLTMTNGILELSDIQRKGNLLKVNGNVNMKDSGIGIYTDSLKKLTANNYVIISGGANTKYNADITDKGVNIVVPYLEVETENLLADKTIRLNSLQPRVGIVVEDLVSYNLKVSGSDLLVESSAKADNSYGKILEVEKNFRQEAKELLEKLKTNEEYQKDFDNAKQQYESELASGNVSTDTQKWYDYTKSRLENTNAGIADLESQITNYDKSIAEYQSAQTNGTSASSAIIGTLAPSLANDENKKQLGAGVLDSLGANKNLELLIVGDSDTIITGVVSALQAQESTQTASAIFSGLTSSNLDNNLLSELVTNAQSLTTTLSDINNNAKSAADSGGGSKNANTSISVSNDMAVGNRIAMLRNPYGNYALDAKLKKARFAMIASDMRYDFGLSDYNHSVWGNVFGGANIIGNNTGALYGFSFGVDRRLTESVILGFYATYANATLKDNTLNQNSHNAQLGVYASLNLTPLWEVGLKAYGQFSPTTQESYTNNLVSTADFNRAYFGLNANIGRVFKFGDSNIKPFVGANYYFTHTPSYTEKNGLAKNVESSLSNALSLELGAELRQYFGGLSYFFATPKIEQYVLNSGSAYTASFVGSSAPSFSIESKNSAKTYGQLIIGGTIGFSDRFSINLGVGVKQILAGKVDAKNETYASGNIGVKYRF
;
A
#
# COMPACT_ATOMS: atom_id res chain seq x y z
N MET A 1 33.07 -10.08 -27.08
CA MET A 1 33.19 -9.13 -28.22
C MET A 1 32.06 -9.40 -29.19
N SER A 2 31.26 -8.36 -29.42
CA SER A 2 29.96 -8.31 -30.09
C SER A 2 30.01 -8.76 -31.55
N ARG A 3 28.99 -9.51 -31.98
CA ARG A 3 28.68 -9.76 -33.40
C ARG A 3 27.32 -9.14 -33.68
N PHE A 4 27.26 -8.35 -34.75
CA PHE A 4 26.22 -7.40 -35.09
C PHE A 4 25.31 -7.99 -36.18
N LEU A 5 24.00 -7.75 -36.10
CA LEU A 5 23.18 -7.57 -37.30
C LEU A 5 23.25 -6.07 -37.62
N LYS A 6 23.76 -5.73 -38.81
CA LYS A 6 23.95 -4.35 -39.25
C LYS A 6 23.21 -4.20 -40.58
N ILE A 7 22.01 -3.64 -40.58
CA ILE A 7 21.36 -3.19 -41.83
C ILE A 7 21.88 -1.77 -42.10
N SER A 8 23.08 -1.66 -42.68
CA SER A 8 23.59 -0.36 -43.14
C SER A 8 22.92 0.00 -44.45
N ALA A 9 21.97 0.92 -44.41
CA ALA A 9 21.56 1.61 -45.61
C ALA A 9 22.71 2.59 -45.99
N VAL A 10 23.44 2.17 -47.02
CA VAL A 10 24.32 2.75 -48.05
C VAL A 10 25.07 1.47 -48.42
N VAL A 11 24.54 0.75 -49.40
CA VAL A 11 24.68 -0.70 -49.50
C VAL A 11 26.14 -1.12 -49.63
N ALA A 12 26.69 -1.65 -48.55
CA ALA A 12 27.97 -2.37 -48.57
C ALA A 12 27.80 -3.87 -48.27
N SER A 13 26.71 -4.28 -47.61
CA SER A 13 26.37 -5.70 -47.38
C SER A 13 24.94 -5.87 -46.84
N VAL A 14 24.11 -6.70 -47.48
CA VAL A 14 22.88 -7.28 -46.89
C VAL A 14 23.22 -8.66 -46.34
N VAL A 15 22.83 -8.98 -45.12
CA VAL A 15 23.03 -10.31 -44.54
C VAL A 15 21.68 -10.96 -44.29
N LEU A 16 21.42 -12.11 -44.93
CA LEU A 16 20.23 -12.93 -44.77
C LEU A 16 20.58 -14.13 -43.88
N SER A 17 19.76 -14.47 -42.90
CA SER A 17 19.93 -15.65 -42.02
C SER A 17 18.83 -16.69 -42.30
N GLY A 18 19.11 -17.98 -42.09
CA GLY A 18 18.15 -19.08 -42.29
C GLY A 18 18.06 -19.59 -43.73
N VAL A 19 19.10 -19.36 -44.55
CA VAL A 19 19.08 -19.66 -46.01
C VAL A 19 19.18 -21.15 -46.36
N ASN A 20 19.33 -22.03 -45.38
CA ASN A 20 19.41 -23.48 -45.63
C ASN A 20 18.01 -24.04 -45.91
N GLY A 21 17.75 -24.38 -47.17
CA GLY A 21 16.53 -25.09 -47.60
C GLY A 21 15.42 -24.22 -48.21
N ALA A 22 15.61 -22.90 -48.30
CA ALA A 22 14.69 -22.02 -49.02
C ALA A 22 15.14 -21.83 -50.49
N ASP A 23 14.24 -22.02 -51.44
CA ASP A 23 14.46 -21.64 -52.84
C ASP A 23 14.33 -20.11 -52.92
N ILE A 24 15.47 -19.41 -52.82
CA ILE A 24 15.53 -17.95 -52.98
C ILE A 24 15.90 -17.65 -54.43
N THR A 25 14.96 -17.04 -55.15
CA THR A 25 15.16 -16.57 -56.53
C THR A 25 15.29 -15.05 -56.55
N ILE A 26 16.19 -14.55 -57.39
CA ILE A 26 16.32 -13.12 -57.69
C ILE A 26 15.69 -12.90 -59.07
N ASP A 27 14.97 -11.79 -59.26
CA ASP A 27 14.09 -11.51 -60.42
C ASP A 27 14.72 -11.69 -61.82
N ASP A 28 16.04 -11.74 -61.91
CA ASP A 28 16.77 -11.95 -63.16
C ASP A 28 17.07 -13.43 -63.48
N ASN A 29 16.50 -14.38 -62.73
CA ASN A 29 16.76 -15.83 -62.81
C ASN A 29 18.23 -16.24 -62.58
N THR A 30 19.07 -15.37 -62.00
CA THR A 30 20.44 -15.72 -61.64
C THR A 30 20.49 -16.39 -60.26
N ASN A 31 21.45 -17.30 -60.07
CA ASN A 31 21.62 -18.01 -58.80
C ASN A 31 21.80 -17.01 -57.64
N PHE A 32 21.08 -17.20 -56.53
CA PHE A 32 21.21 -16.43 -55.29
C PHE A 32 22.67 -16.19 -54.84
N PHE A 33 23.53 -17.20 -54.98
CA PHE A 33 24.95 -17.12 -54.65
C PHE A 33 25.79 -16.29 -55.64
N THR A 34 25.19 -15.80 -56.72
CA THR A 34 25.77 -14.78 -57.60
C THR A 34 25.88 -13.47 -56.84
N TYR A 35 24.80 -13.10 -56.14
CA TYR A 35 24.68 -11.87 -55.39
C TYR A 35 25.21 -12.01 -53.97
N PHE A 36 25.07 -13.17 -53.33
CA PHE A 36 25.42 -13.38 -51.93
C PHE A 36 26.56 -14.40 -51.72
N THR A 37 27.35 -14.24 -50.66
CA THR A 37 28.38 -15.17 -50.18
C THR A 37 27.84 -15.91 -48.96
N GLN A 38 27.74 -17.23 -49.03
CA GLN A 38 27.28 -18.04 -47.91
C GLN A 38 28.37 -18.21 -46.85
N SER A 39 28.00 -18.07 -45.58
CA SER A 39 28.83 -18.34 -44.41
C SER A 39 27.95 -18.97 -43.32
N GLY A 40 27.88 -20.31 -43.31
CA GLY A 40 26.99 -21.05 -42.42
C GLY A 40 25.51 -20.88 -42.82
N GLU A 41 24.65 -20.58 -41.86
CA GLU A 41 23.22 -20.27 -42.08
C GLU A 41 22.97 -18.84 -42.58
N SER A 42 24.03 -18.08 -42.87
CA SER A 42 23.93 -16.70 -43.31
C SER A 42 24.45 -16.50 -44.74
N ALA A 43 23.90 -15.52 -45.46
CA ALA A 43 24.32 -15.12 -46.80
C ALA A 43 24.54 -13.60 -46.85
N ILE A 44 25.74 -13.18 -47.28
CA ILE A 44 26.19 -11.77 -47.29
C ILE A 44 26.24 -11.25 -48.71
N LEU A 45 25.54 -10.16 -49.03
CA LEU A 45 25.59 -9.51 -50.33
C LEU A 45 27.03 -9.14 -50.66
N LYS A 46 27.49 -9.60 -51.81
CA LYS A 46 28.84 -9.33 -52.28
C LYS A 46 29.00 -7.83 -52.49
N PRO A 47 30.19 -7.26 -52.17
CA PRO A 47 30.47 -5.84 -52.34
C PRO A 47 30.30 -5.31 -53.78
N THR A 48 30.20 -6.19 -54.78
CA THR A 48 30.04 -5.87 -56.20
C THR A 48 28.61 -5.54 -56.62
N HIS A 49 27.62 -5.75 -55.75
CA HIS A 49 26.20 -5.50 -56.05
C HIS A 49 25.61 -4.44 -55.11
N LYS A 50 24.67 -3.62 -55.61
CA LYS A 50 23.95 -2.59 -54.85
C LYS A 50 22.51 -3.06 -54.56
N ASN A 51 21.89 -2.62 -53.45
CA ASN A 51 20.53 -3.07 -53.04
C ASN A 51 19.43 -2.60 -53.96
N ASP A 52 19.67 -1.55 -54.73
CA ASP A 52 18.63 -0.85 -55.47
C ASP A 52 17.95 -1.75 -56.53
N ASN A 53 18.48 -2.98 -56.75
CA ASN A 53 18.02 -3.96 -57.74
C ASN A 53 17.74 -5.36 -57.16
N ILE A 54 17.69 -5.55 -55.83
CA ILE A 54 17.58 -6.89 -55.24
C ILE A 54 16.14 -7.14 -54.78
N TYR A 55 15.43 -7.92 -55.59
CA TYR A 55 14.16 -8.52 -55.24
C TYR A 55 14.43 -9.95 -54.78
N LEU A 56 14.17 -10.22 -53.50
CA LEU A 56 14.26 -11.57 -52.96
C LEU A 56 12.88 -12.22 -53.05
N HIS A 57 12.77 -13.23 -53.91
CA HIS A 57 11.62 -14.11 -53.95
C HIS A 57 11.93 -15.33 -53.11
N THR A 58 11.34 -15.43 -51.93
CA THR A 58 11.40 -16.66 -51.14
C THR A 58 10.25 -17.57 -51.58
N ASN A 59 10.58 -18.73 -52.16
CA ASN A 59 9.61 -19.80 -52.33
C ASN A 59 9.59 -20.60 -51.03
N PRO A 60 8.47 -20.64 -50.27
CA PRO A 60 8.40 -21.47 -49.07
C PRO A 60 8.45 -22.94 -49.49
N GLY A 61 9.64 -23.56 -49.41
CA GLY A 61 9.93 -24.93 -49.85
C GLY A 61 9.15 -26.05 -49.13
N TRP A 62 8.09 -25.72 -48.40
CA TRP A 62 7.23 -26.62 -47.65
C TRP A 62 5.96 -26.96 -48.43
N TYR A 63 5.57 -26.14 -49.41
CA TYR A 63 4.50 -26.45 -50.35
C TYR A 63 5.11 -27.04 -51.63
N LYS A 64 4.97 -28.35 -51.81
CA LYS A 64 5.19 -28.94 -53.13
C LYS A 64 4.21 -28.30 -54.09
N ASP A 65 4.70 -27.84 -55.25
CA ASP A 65 3.90 -27.48 -56.43
C ASP A 65 2.86 -28.58 -56.68
N THR A 66 1.66 -28.44 -56.12
CA THR A 66 0.58 -29.41 -56.30
C THR A 66 -0.34 -28.79 -57.35
N PRO A 67 -0.36 -29.32 -58.59
CA PRO A 67 -1.16 -28.73 -59.65
C PRO A 67 -2.65 -28.79 -59.27
N ILE A 68 -3.30 -27.63 -59.19
CA ILE A 68 -4.75 -27.55 -59.04
C ILE A 68 -5.35 -27.48 -60.44
N GLN A 69 -6.08 -28.53 -60.80
CA GLN A 69 -6.83 -28.60 -62.04
C GLN A 69 -8.25 -28.14 -61.77
N ASP A 70 -8.65 -27.03 -62.39
CA ASP A 70 -10.04 -26.59 -62.29
C ASP A 70 -10.97 -27.50 -63.13
N ALA A 71 -12.28 -27.32 -62.96
CA ALA A 71 -13.30 -28.11 -63.66
C ALA A 71 -13.25 -27.96 -65.21
N SER A 72 -12.47 -27.02 -65.74
CA SER A 72 -12.26 -26.82 -67.18
C SER A 72 -11.01 -27.54 -67.72
N GLY A 73 -10.23 -28.19 -66.85
CA GLY A 73 -8.99 -28.89 -67.19
C GLY A 73 -7.76 -27.99 -67.19
N THR A 74 -7.89 -26.72 -66.78
CA THR A 74 -6.77 -25.77 -66.70
C THR A 74 -5.95 -26.07 -65.45
N ILE A 75 -4.65 -26.32 -65.64
CA ILE A 75 -3.69 -26.55 -64.55
C ILE A 75 -3.13 -25.19 -64.11
N SER A 76 -3.32 -24.85 -62.85
CA SER A 76 -2.74 -23.66 -62.21
C SER A 76 -1.76 -24.07 -61.11
N TYR A 77 -0.69 -23.29 -60.97
CA TYR A 77 0.37 -23.49 -59.98
C TYR A 77 0.27 -22.37 -58.92
N GLU A 78 0.24 -22.74 -57.64
CA GLU A 78 0.21 -21.81 -56.52
C GLU A 78 1.61 -21.30 -56.21
N ARG A 79 1.79 -19.97 -56.20
CA ARG A 79 2.99 -19.34 -55.65
C ARG A 79 2.60 -18.06 -54.90
N SER A 80 2.73 -18.09 -53.58
CA SER A 80 2.72 -16.89 -52.75
C SER A 80 4.14 -16.37 -52.68
N PHE A 81 4.37 -15.18 -53.23
CA PHE A 81 5.66 -14.49 -53.11
C PHE A 81 5.53 -13.40 -52.07
N SER A 82 6.51 -13.31 -51.19
CA SER A 82 6.67 -12.16 -50.31
C SER A 82 7.93 -11.43 -50.72
N ARG A 83 7.87 -10.10 -50.75
CA ARG A 83 8.91 -9.25 -51.31
C ARG A 83 9.52 -8.39 -50.21
N VAL A 84 10.84 -8.41 -50.20
CA VAL A 84 11.68 -7.50 -49.41
C VAL A 84 12.44 -6.64 -50.40
N ALA A 85 12.15 -5.35 -50.43
CA ALA A 85 12.74 -4.42 -51.39
C ALA A 85 13.26 -3.15 -50.71
N ILE A 86 14.25 -2.51 -51.33
CA ILE A 86 14.66 -1.15 -50.96
C ILE A 86 14.38 -0.22 -52.14
N GLU A 87 13.33 0.60 -52.04
CA GLU A 87 12.88 1.47 -53.13
C GLU A 87 12.78 2.92 -52.66
N ALA A 88 13.26 3.86 -53.48
CA ALA A 88 13.24 5.29 -53.15
C ALA A 88 13.79 5.61 -51.74
N ASN A 89 14.85 4.89 -51.34
CA ASN A 89 15.40 4.90 -49.98
C ASN A 89 14.39 4.46 -48.90
N LYS A 90 13.46 3.55 -49.13
CA LYS A 90 12.60 2.96 -48.08
C LYS A 90 12.76 1.45 -48.06
N LEU A 91 12.70 0.83 -46.89
CA LEU A 91 12.57 -0.62 -46.78
C LEU A 91 11.09 -0.99 -46.93
N ILE A 92 10.77 -1.87 -47.88
CA ILE A 92 9.41 -2.33 -48.17
C ILE A 92 9.32 -3.83 -47.89
N LEU A 93 8.30 -4.21 -47.13
CA LEU A 93 7.86 -5.57 -46.87
C LEU A 93 6.41 -5.69 -47.35
N ASP A 94 6.16 -6.48 -48.40
CA ASP A 94 4.83 -6.68 -48.97
C ASP A 94 4.61 -8.13 -49.43
N ASP A 95 3.35 -8.58 -49.43
CA ASP A 95 2.96 -9.83 -50.11
C ASP A 95 2.65 -9.53 -51.58
N TYR A 96 3.47 -10.07 -52.47
CA TYR A 96 3.31 -9.95 -53.92
C TYR A 96 2.54 -11.17 -54.46
N THR A 97 1.21 -11.10 -54.48
CA THR A 97 0.37 -12.13 -55.11
C THR A 97 -0.01 -11.74 -56.54
N HIS A 98 0.34 -12.59 -57.52
CA HIS A 98 -0.04 -12.43 -58.92
C HIS A 98 -1.31 -13.23 -59.28
N SER A 99 -2.36 -13.24 -58.45
CA SER A 99 -3.74 -13.55 -58.88
C SER A 99 -4.76 -13.23 -57.78
N ALA A 100 -5.99 -12.89 -58.18
CA ALA A 100 -6.94 -12.13 -57.37
C ALA A 100 -7.84 -12.92 -56.38
N ASN A 101 -7.66 -14.24 -56.17
CA ASN A 101 -8.75 -15.05 -55.58
C ASN A 101 -8.35 -16.17 -54.59
N PHE A 102 -7.44 -16.02 -53.63
CA PHE A 102 -7.26 -17.08 -52.59
C PHE A 102 -6.91 -16.56 -51.18
N ASN A 103 -7.02 -17.48 -50.20
CA ASN A 103 -7.34 -17.26 -48.77
C ASN A 103 -6.28 -17.83 -47.78
N GLU A 104 -5.04 -18.08 -48.22
CA GLU A 104 -3.97 -18.62 -47.36
C GLU A 104 -2.80 -17.64 -47.16
N SER A 105 -2.26 -17.64 -45.94
CA SER A 105 -1.27 -16.69 -45.42
C SER A 105 0.17 -17.11 -45.75
N SER A 106 0.90 -16.32 -46.53
CA SER A 106 2.37 -16.32 -46.54
C SER A 106 2.87 -15.33 -45.49
N ASN A 107 3.13 -15.78 -44.27
CA ASN A 107 3.75 -14.93 -43.24
C ASN A 107 5.23 -14.72 -43.58
N LEU A 108 5.57 -13.60 -44.23
CA LEU A 108 6.96 -13.15 -44.28
C LEU A 108 7.26 -12.30 -43.05
N GLY A 109 8.24 -12.72 -42.26
CA GLY A 109 8.67 -12.02 -41.07
C GLY A 109 10.16 -11.71 -41.10
N ILE A 110 10.55 -10.49 -40.72
CA ILE A 110 11.93 -10.27 -40.26
C ILE A 110 12.00 -10.77 -38.81
N TRP A 111 12.63 -11.93 -38.62
CA TRP A 111 12.92 -12.53 -37.31
C TRP A 111 14.43 -12.48 -37.05
N PRO A 112 14.93 -11.53 -36.26
CA PRO A 112 16.34 -11.45 -35.97
C PRO A 112 16.73 -12.44 -34.85
N GLY A 113 16.72 -13.74 -35.17
CA GLY A 113 17.31 -14.79 -34.35
C GLY A 113 16.60 -16.15 -34.41
N ILE A 114 17.38 -17.21 -34.63
CA ILE A 114 17.07 -18.58 -34.19
C ILE A 114 18.31 -19.03 -33.40
N GLY A 115 18.18 -19.25 -32.08
CA GLY A 115 19.29 -19.59 -31.16
C GLY A 115 19.62 -18.53 -30.08
N GLU A 116 20.67 -18.76 -29.27
CA GLU A 116 21.00 -18.04 -28.01
C GLU A 116 21.24 -16.50 -28.08
N LYS A 117 21.06 -15.82 -29.22
CA LYS A 117 21.32 -14.37 -29.34
C LYS A 117 20.34 -13.63 -30.26
N ALA A 118 19.60 -12.69 -29.69
CA ALA A 118 18.78 -11.71 -30.39
C ALA A 118 19.62 -10.57 -31.00
N PHE A 119 19.20 -10.01 -32.14
CA PHE A 119 19.88 -8.88 -32.78
C PHE A 119 18.93 -7.72 -33.13
N GLY A 120 19.36 -6.48 -32.92
CA GLY A 120 18.59 -5.28 -33.28
C GLY A 120 18.83 -4.84 -34.73
N PHE A 121 18.01 -3.92 -35.25
CA PHE A 121 18.21 -3.30 -36.57
C PHE A 121 18.20 -1.77 -36.51
N ASP A 122 19.07 -1.13 -37.28
CA ASP A 122 19.15 0.34 -37.39
C ASP A 122 18.98 0.78 -38.84
N ILE A 123 17.82 1.32 -39.19
CA ILE A 123 17.52 1.90 -40.49
C ILE A 123 17.81 3.40 -40.43
N THR A 124 19.02 3.81 -40.82
CA THR A 124 19.52 5.19 -40.57
C THR A 124 19.61 6.08 -41.81
N THR A 125 19.57 5.53 -43.03
CA THR A 125 19.65 6.32 -44.28
C THR A 125 18.49 6.11 -45.24
N ALA A 126 17.50 5.32 -44.82
CA ALA A 126 16.21 5.27 -45.50
C ALA A 126 15.36 6.50 -45.12
N GLN A 127 14.40 6.88 -45.95
CA GLN A 127 13.30 7.79 -45.61
C GLN A 127 12.22 7.11 -44.77
N GLY A 128 12.30 5.79 -44.54
CA GLY A 128 11.34 5.05 -43.74
C GLY A 128 11.28 3.53 -44.00
N MET A 129 10.31 2.89 -43.36
CA MET A 129 9.92 1.49 -43.55
C MET A 129 8.42 1.42 -43.88
N GLU A 130 8.05 0.54 -44.80
CA GLU A 130 6.67 0.23 -45.15
C GLU A 130 6.45 -1.28 -45.05
N VAL A 131 5.45 -1.67 -44.27
CA VAL A 131 5.01 -3.05 -44.09
C VAL A 131 3.56 -3.11 -44.53
N SER A 132 3.26 -3.97 -45.50
CA SER A 132 1.93 -4.08 -46.09
C SER A 132 1.52 -5.54 -46.32
N GLY A 133 0.23 -5.78 -46.58
CA GLY A 133 -0.29 -7.14 -46.76
C GLY A 133 -0.25 -7.91 -45.45
N SER A 134 0.13 -9.19 -45.49
CA SER A 134 0.22 -10.12 -44.35
C SER A 134 1.63 -10.21 -43.78
N SER A 135 2.45 -9.18 -44.00
CA SER A 135 3.85 -9.13 -43.55
C SER A 135 3.97 -8.78 -42.06
N SER A 136 5.02 -9.31 -41.43
CA SER A 136 5.34 -9.10 -40.01
C SER A 136 6.77 -8.61 -39.77
N VAL A 137 6.97 -7.83 -38.72
CA VAL A 137 8.30 -7.40 -38.24
C VAL A 137 8.42 -7.69 -36.76
N SER A 138 9.46 -8.44 -36.35
CA SER A 138 9.74 -8.70 -34.94
C SER A 138 10.96 -7.88 -34.47
N VAL A 139 10.80 -7.19 -33.35
CA VAL A 139 11.80 -6.34 -32.68
C VAL A 139 12.14 -6.98 -31.34
N THR A 140 13.26 -7.70 -31.29
CA THR A 140 13.70 -8.45 -30.09
C THR A 140 14.93 -7.85 -29.40
N ALA A 141 15.46 -6.76 -29.95
CA ALA A 141 16.58 -5.98 -29.42
C ALA A 141 16.44 -4.50 -29.84
N PRO A 142 17.19 -3.57 -29.21
CA PRO A 142 17.06 -2.15 -29.49
C PRO A 142 17.28 -1.83 -30.97
N SER A 143 16.34 -1.12 -31.56
CA SER A 143 16.25 -0.88 -33.00
C SER A 143 15.82 0.56 -33.29
N THR A 144 16.30 1.13 -34.39
CA THR A 144 16.01 2.51 -34.79
C THR A 144 15.53 2.59 -36.23
N ILE A 145 14.50 3.40 -36.49
CA ILE A 145 14.06 3.81 -37.82
C ILE A 145 14.21 5.33 -37.93
N THR A 146 15.11 5.79 -38.77
CA THR A 146 15.21 7.19 -39.18
C THR A 146 14.30 7.38 -40.39
N GLY A 147 13.23 8.18 -40.25
CA GLY A 147 12.17 8.29 -41.25
C GLY A 147 10.82 7.72 -40.78
N ASN A 148 9.85 7.66 -41.69
CA ASN A 148 8.47 7.26 -41.36
C ASN A 148 8.33 5.73 -41.31
N LEU A 149 7.54 5.21 -40.38
CA LEU A 149 7.08 3.81 -40.38
C LEU A 149 5.61 3.76 -40.82
N SER A 150 5.29 2.91 -41.77
CA SER A 150 3.93 2.64 -42.22
C SER A 150 3.58 1.16 -42.09
N LEU A 151 2.50 0.84 -41.38
CA LEU A 151 1.88 -0.48 -41.32
C LEU A 151 0.52 -0.44 -42.03
N GLN A 152 0.34 -1.18 -43.12
CA GLN A 152 -0.84 -1.12 -43.99
C GLN A 152 -1.41 -2.51 -44.28
N GLY A 153 -2.36 -2.95 -43.46
CA GLY A 153 -3.13 -4.16 -43.73
C GLY A 153 -4.22 -3.95 -44.79
N ALA A 154 -4.68 -5.03 -45.42
CA ALA A 154 -5.81 -4.99 -46.34
C ALA A 154 -7.17 -5.08 -45.63
N GLN A 155 -7.20 -5.54 -44.36
CA GLN A 155 -8.43 -5.72 -43.59
C GLN A 155 -8.23 -5.29 -42.13
N LYS A 156 -9.30 -4.71 -41.56
CA LYS A 156 -9.34 -4.36 -40.15
C LYS A 156 -9.08 -5.61 -39.29
N PRO A 157 -8.21 -5.54 -38.26
CA PRO A 157 -8.00 -6.64 -37.33
C PRO A 157 -9.31 -7.12 -36.72
N THR A 158 -9.54 -8.43 -36.77
CA THR A 158 -10.55 -9.15 -35.98
C THR A 158 -9.83 -10.14 -35.08
N LEU A 159 -10.50 -10.54 -34.00
CA LEU A 159 -9.98 -11.47 -33.02
C LEU A 159 -10.76 -12.78 -33.14
N ASP A 160 -10.14 -13.82 -33.69
CA ASP A 160 -10.72 -15.17 -33.74
C ASP A 160 -9.73 -16.22 -33.19
N LYS A 161 -10.23 -17.44 -33.00
CA LYS A 161 -9.38 -18.59 -32.71
C LYS A 161 -8.87 -19.21 -34.01
N ASP A 162 -7.60 -19.56 -34.07
CA ASP A 162 -7.08 -20.36 -35.19
C ASP A 162 -7.45 -21.84 -35.08
N SER A 163 -6.96 -22.63 -36.05
CA SER A 163 -7.11 -24.08 -36.07
C SER A 163 -6.38 -24.81 -34.93
N GLN A 164 -5.45 -24.13 -34.24
CA GLN A 164 -4.78 -24.63 -33.05
C GLN A 164 -5.56 -24.30 -31.76
N GLY A 165 -6.56 -23.42 -31.84
CA GLY A 165 -7.38 -22.96 -30.72
C GLY A 165 -6.85 -21.68 -30.08
N ASP A 166 -5.73 -21.16 -30.58
CA ASP A 166 -5.07 -19.96 -30.07
C ASP A 166 -5.79 -18.72 -30.56
N TYR A 167 -5.99 -17.74 -29.68
CA TYR A 167 -6.50 -16.45 -30.09
C TYR A 167 -5.42 -15.71 -30.87
N ILE A 168 -5.61 -15.60 -32.17
CA ILE A 168 -4.76 -14.78 -33.03
C ILE A 168 -5.62 -13.71 -33.71
N TYR A 169 -4.99 -12.59 -34.03
CA TYR A 169 -5.62 -11.68 -34.97
C TYR A 169 -5.66 -12.35 -36.36
N THR A 170 -6.83 -12.81 -36.76
CA THR A 170 -7.05 -13.83 -37.82
C THR A 170 -7.36 -13.29 -39.21
N SER A 171 -7.42 -11.98 -39.41
CA SER A 171 -7.57 -11.53 -40.80
C SER A 171 -6.26 -11.86 -41.53
N ALA A 172 -6.31 -12.80 -42.48
CA ALA A 172 -5.17 -13.31 -43.26
C ALA A 172 -4.47 -12.25 -44.14
N LYS A 173 -4.71 -10.95 -43.88
CA LYS A 173 -4.26 -9.76 -44.61
C LYS A 173 -3.96 -8.56 -43.68
N ILE A 174 -3.38 -8.80 -42.50
CA ILE A 174 -2.93 -7.74 -41.57
C ILE A 174 -1.42 -7.52 -41.62
N SER A 175 -0.98 -6.26 -41.50
CA SER A 175 0.44 -5.97 -41.30
C SER A 175 0.75 -5.89 -39.82
N ARG A 176 1.78 -6.62 -39.38
CA ARG A 176 2.08 -6.81 -37.96
C ARG A 176 3.45 -6.29 -37.57
N MET A 177 3.52 -5.66 -36.40
CA MET A 177 4.78 -5.35 -35.72
C MET A 177 4.74 -5.93 -34.31
N ILE A 178 5.74 -6.72 -33.96
CA ILE A 178 5.90 -7.37 -32.66
C ILE A 178 7.12 -6.76 -31.99
N ILE A 179 6.98 -6.27 -30.77
CA ILE A 179 8.10 -5.79 -29.94
C ILE A 179 8.15 -6.64 -28.67
N THR A 180 9.24 -7.37 -28.49
CA THR A 180 9.40 -8.33 -27.39
C THR A 180 10.50 -7.88 -26.44
N SER A 181 10.14 -7.61 -25.19
CA SER A 181 11.05 -7.33 -24.08
C SER A 181 10.71 -8.22 -22.89
N ASP A 182 11.58 -9.20 -22.63
CA ASP A 182 11.50 -10.14 -21.51
C ASP A 182 12.89 -10.38 -20.88
N SER A 183 13.12 -11.55 -20.29
CA SER A 183 14.42 -11.92 -19.71
C SER A 183 15.47 -12.25 -20.77
N GLU A 184 15.05 -12.70 -21.97
CA GLU A 184 15.93 -13.12 -23.06
C GLU A 184 16.09 -12.02 -24.12
N TYR A 185 15.03 -11.24 -24.34
CA TYR A 185 14.92 -10.22 -25.37
C TYR A 185 14.80 -8.81 -24.76
N GLN A 186 15.37 -7.82 -25.44
CA GLN A 186 15.32 -6.40 -25.03
C GLN A 186 14.85 -5.52 -26.19
N GLY A 187 13.73 -5.90 -26.82
CA GLY A 187 13.14 -5.16 -27.91
C GLY A 187 12.72 -3.75 -27.48
N ASP A 188 13.32 -2.76 -28.12
CA ASP A 188 12.96 -1.35 -28.03
C ASP A 188 12.99 -0.77 -29.45
N LEU A 189 11.99 -0.01 -29.87
CA LEU A 189 11.95 0.63 -31.19
C LEU A 189 11.89 2.15 -31.08
N TYR A 190 12.87 2.83 -31.67
CA TYR A 190 12.87 4.29 -31.81
C TYR A 190 12.59 4.70 -33.26
N ILE A 191 11.53 5.48 -33.49
CA ILE A 191 11.14 6.03 -34.78
C ILE A 191 11.41 7.53 -34.78
N ASN A 192 12.40 7.96 -35.54
CA ASN A 192 12.68 9.37 -35.80
C ASN A 192 11.95 9.84 -37.07
N GLY A 193 10.62 9.86 -36.97
CA GLY A 193 9.69 10.19 -38.04
C GLY A 193 8.25 9.88 -37.64
N ASN A 194 7.31 9.90 -38.59
CA ASN A 194 5.91 9.61 -38.33
C ASN A 194 5.64 8.10 -38.27
N LEU A 195 4.71 7.69 -37.40
CA LEU A 195 4.12 6.35 -37.40
C LEU A 195 2.72 6.42 -38.01
N THR A 196 2.47 5.63 -39.05
CA THR A 196 1.14 5.46 -39.64
C THR A 196 0.75 4.00 -39.57
N MET A 197 -0.41 3.71 -38.98
CA MET A 197 -1.01 2.39 -38.91
C MET A 197 -2.43 2.46 -39.48
N THR A 198 -2.69 1.67 -40.52
CA THR A 198 -4.03 1.48 -41.06
C THR A 198 -4.24 -0.01 -41.26
N ASN A 199 -5.28 -0.59 -40.65
CA ASN A 199 -5.50 -2.03 -40.66
C ASN A 199 -4.27 -2.84 -40.15
N GLY A 200 -3.43 -2.21 -39.33
CA GLY A 200 -2.19 -2.80 -38.83
C GLY A 200 -2.33 -3.25 -37.38
N ILE A 201 -1.38 -4.06 -36.91
CA ILE A 201 -1.34 -4.51 -35.51
C ILE A 201 0.03 -4.23 -34.91
N LEU A 202 0.01 -3.66 -33.70
CA LEU A 202 1.16 -3.55 -32.83
C LEU A 202 1.00 -4.54 -31.66
N GLU A 203 1.88 -5.53 -31.58
CA GLU A 203 1.95 -6.51 -30.50
C GLU A 203 3.12 -6.15 -29.59
N LEU A 204 2.82 -5.90 -28.31
CA LEU A 204 3.80 -5.57 -27.29
C LEU A 204 3.90 -6.72 -26.31
N SER A 205 4.94 -7.54 -26.44
CA SER A 205 5.29 -8.55 -25.45
C SER A 205 6.25 -7.95 -24.42
N ASP A 206 5.68 -7.23 -23.46
CA ASP A 206 6.39 -6.61 -22.36
C ASP A 206 6.14 -7.39 -21.07
N ILE A 207 6.78 -8.56 -20.97
CA ILE A 207 6.62 -9.47 -19.84
C ILE A 207 6.93 -8.74 -18.52
N GLN A 208 7.86 -7.78 -18.52
CA GLN A 208 8.26 -7.04 -17.31
C GLN A 208 7.47 -5.74 -17.09
N ARG A 209 6.51 -5.39 -17.96
CA ARG A 209 5.73 -4.14 -17.90
C ARG A 209 6.61 -2.88 -17.76
N LYS A 210 7.77 -2.85 -18.43
CA LYS A 210 8.67 -1.69 -18.45
C LYS A 210 8.01 -0.44 -19.07
N GLY A 211 7.10 -0.64 -20.02
CA GLY A 211 6.52 0.41 -20.85
C GLY A 211 7.58 1.06 -21.75
N ASN A 212 7.15 2.04 -22.56
CA ASN A 212 8.03 2.84 -23.42
C ASN A 212 8.85 2.02 -24.44
N LEU A 213 8.38 0.83 -24.83
CA LEU A 213 9.05 -0.03 -25.81
C LEU A 213 9.03 0.55 -27.23
N LEU A 214 8.08 1.46 -27.51
CA LEU A 214 7.99 2.19 -28.76
C LEU A 214 8.10 3.69 -28.49
N LYS A 215 9.07 4.34 -29.14
CA LYS A 215 9.32 5.79 -29.02
C LYS A 215 9.19 6.44 -30.39
N VAL A 216 8.39 7.50 -30.50
CA VAL A 216 8.11 8.17 -31.78
C VAL A 216 8.39 9.66 -31.70
N ASN A 217 9.36 10.14 -32.47
CA ASN A 217 9.70 11.55 -32.63
C ASN A 217 9.06 12.13 -33.91
N GLY A 218 7.73 12.09 -33.96
CA GLY A 218 6.90 12.51 -35.09
C GLY A 218 5.42 12.27 -34.79
N ASN A 219 4.54 12.49 -35.75
CA ASN A 219 3.10 12.27 -35.57
C ASN A 219 2.76 10.77 -35.60
N VAL A 220 1.79 10.37 -34.80
CA VAL A 220 1.25 9.01 -34.75
C VAL A 220 -0.18 9.04 -35.29
N ASN A 221 -0.43 8.32 -36.38
CA ASN A 221 -1.74 8.20 -37.00
C ASN A 221 -2.16 6.73 -36.99
N MET A 222 -3.27 6.43 -36.32
CA MET A 222 -3.80 5.07 -36.22
C MET A 222 -5.28 5.05 -36.61
N LYS A 223 -5.64 4.15 -37.52
CA LYS A 223 -7.02 3.95 -37.96
C LYS A 223 -7.29 2.47 -38.25
N ASP A 224 -8.46 1.99 -37.84
CA ASP A 224 -8.89 0.61 -38.06
C ASP A 224 -7.81 -0.43 -37.69
N SER A 225 -7.03 -0.15 -36.64
CA SER A 225 -5.84 -0.92 -36.27
C SER A 225 -5.97 -1.52 -34.86
N GLY A 226 -5.10 -2.48 -34.55
CA GLY A 226 -5.10 -3.24 -33.30
C GLY A 226 -3.85 -3.00 -32.46
N ILE A 227 -3.99 -3.05 -31.14
CA ILE A 227 -2.87 -3.14 -30.20
C ILE A 227 -3.08 -4.34 -29.28
N GLY A 228 -2.19 -5.33 -29.37
CA GLY A 228 -2.13 -6.48 -28.49
C GLY A 228 -1.08 -6.26 -27.41
N ILE A 229 -1.43 -6.45 -26.15
CA ILE A 229 -0.48 -6.29 -25.04
C ILE A 229 -0.40 -7.62 -24.30
N TYR A 230 0.74 -8.27 -24.42
CA TYR A 230 1.00 -9.56 -23.83
C TYR A 230 1.58 -9.38 -22.44
N THR A 231 1.06 -10.18 -21.51
CA THR A 231 1.57 -10.33 -20.15
C THR A 231 1.76 -11.80 -19.85
N ASP A 232 2.63 -12.14 -18.90
CA ASP A 232 2.91 -13.51 -18.44
C ASP A 232 2.11 -13.92 -17.19
N SER A 233 1.38 -12.97 -16.62
CA SER A 233 0.64 -13.15 -15.39
C SER A 233 -0.60 -12.30 -15.36
N LEU A 234 -1.66 -12.88 -14.80
CA LEU A 234 -2.91 -12.22 -14.45
C LEU A 234 -2.67 -10.99 -13.54
N LYS A 235 -1.63 -10.97 -12.67
CA LYS A 235 -1.25 -9.79 -11.84
C LYS A 235 -1.06 -8.53 -12.65
N LYS A 236 -0.43 -8.70 -13.80
CA LYS A 236 0.03 -7.65 -14.68
C LYS A 236 -1.08 -7.24 -15.64
N LEU A 237 -2.30 -7.76 -15.52
CA LEU A 237 -3.44 -7.31 -16.33
C LEU A 237 -3.89 -5.90 -15.99
N THR A 238 -3.65 -5.41 -14.77
CA THR A 238 -3.89 -4.00 -14.46
C THR A 238 -2.76 -3.17 -15.05
N ALA A 239 -3.07 -2.33 -16.04
CA ALA A 239 -2.12 -1.57 -16.84
C ALA A 239 -2.46 -0.07 -16.81
N ASN A 240 -2.65 0.50 -15.62
CA ASN A 240 -2.97 1.92 -15.46
C ASN A 240 -1.73 2.79 -15.71
N ASN A 241 -1.84 3.75 -16.62
CA ASN A 241 -0.72 4.60 -17.07
C ASN A 241 0.42 3.81 -17.72
N TYR A 242 0.12 2.64 -18.30
CA TYR A 242 1.12 1.88 -19.05
C TYR A 242 1.39 2.60 -20.38
N VAL A 243 2.59 3.16 -20.54
CA VAL A 243 2.99 3.88 -21.75
C VAL A 243 3.29 2.88 -22.87
N ILE A 244 2.44 2.86 -23.89
CA ILE A 244 2.66 2.04 -25.08
C ILE A 244 3.51 2.77 -26.12
N ILE A 245 3.33 4.09 -26.25
CA ILE A 245 4.12 4.94 -27.14
C ILE A 245 4.56 6.17 -26.37
N SER A 246 5.88 6.37 -26.25
CA SER A 246 6.44 7.63 -25.75
C SER A 246 6.67 8.58 -26.93
N GLY A 247 6.03 9.74 -26.91
CA GLY A 247 6.21 10.75 -27.97
C GLY A 247 7.31 11.75 -27.65
N GLY A 248 7.93 12.28 -28.69
CA GLY A 248 8.75 13.50 -28.58
C GLY A 248 7.89 14.72 -28.22
N ALA A 249 8.54 15.83 -27.86
CA ALA A 249 7.86 17.04 -27.37
C ALA A 249 6.79 17.63 -28.33
N ASN A 250 6.86 17.31 -29.62
CA ASN A 250 5.95 17.79 -30.66
C ASN A 250 5.07 16.68 -31.27
N THR A 251 5.09 15.47 -30.72
CA THR A 251 4.30 14.34 -31.20
C THR A 251 2.82 14.66 -31.08
N LYS A 252 2.07 14.46 -32.17
CA LYS A 252 0.61 14.60 -32.21
C LYS A 252 -0.02 13.28 -32.60
N TYR A 253 -1.23 13.05 -32.09
CA TYR A 253 -2.04 11.89 -32.38
C TYR A 253 -3.27 12.29 -33.23
N ASN A 254 -3.72 11.44 -34.14
CA ASN A 254 -4.96 11.68 -34.89
C ASN A 254 -6.20 11.55 -34.00
N ALA A 255 -7.33 12.12 -34.43
CA ALA A 255 -8.58 12.14 -33.66
C ALA A 255 -9.13 10.74 -33.34
N ASP A 256 -8.85 9.76 -34.21
CA ASP A 256 -9.40 8.40 -34.08
C ASP A 256 -8.59 7.51 -33.12
N ILE A 257 -7.43 7.98 -32.62
CA ILE A 257 -6.49 7.14 -31.85
C ILE A 257 -7.12 6.51 -30.60
N THR A 258 -8.04 7.22 -29.93
CA THR A 258 -8.72 6.75 -28.71
C THR A 258 -10.12 6.20 -28.96
N ASP A 259 -10.58 6.17 -30.22
CA ASP A 259 -11.92 5.69 -30.56
C ASP A 259 -11.94 4.16 -30.61
N LYS A 260 -12.66 3.54 -29.65
CA LYS A 260 -12.80 2.08 -29.55
C LYS A 260 -13.63 1.44 -30.65
N GLY A 261 -14.46 2.22 -31.37
CA GLY A 261 -15.17 1.76 -32.56
C GLY A 261 -14.24 1.68 -33.78
N VAL A 262 -13.14 2.43 -33.75
CA VAL A 262 -12.16 2.48 -34.84
C VAL A 262 -10.99 1.55 -34.54
N ASN A 263 -10.33 1.67 -33.39
CA ASN A 263 -9.16 0.87 -33.01
C ASN A 263 -9.47 -0.13 -31.89
N ILE A 264 -8.87 -1.31 -31.94
CA ILE A 264 -9.08 -2.38 -30.96
C ILE A 264 -7.85 -2.49 -30.06
N VAL A 265 -8.04 -2.60 -28.75
CA VAL A 265 -6.94 -2.87 -27.80
C VAL A 265 -7.29 -4.06 -26.94
N VAL A 266 -6.41 -5.06 -26.97
CA VAL A 266 -6.69 -6.37 -26.40
C VAL A 266 -5.64 -6.72 -25.34
N PRO A 267 -6.07 -7.08 -24.12
CA PRO A 267 -5.21 -7.71 -23.14
C PRO A 267 -5.01 -9.19 -23.51
N TYR A 268 -3.76 -9.56 -23.79
CA TYR A 268 -3.35 -10.95 -23.98
C TYR A 268 -2.59 -11.43 -22.76
N LEU A 269 -2.94 -12.62 -22.27
CA LEU A 269 -2.16 -13.31 -21.26
C LEU A 269 -1.56 -14.56 -21.89
N GLU A 270 -0.24 -14.64 -21.87
CA GLU A 270 0.56 -15.71 -22.45
C GLU A 270 1.43 -16.33 -21.35
N VAL A 271 1.17 -17.59 -21.01
CA VAL A 271 1.86 -18.26 -19.91
C VAL A 271 2.59 -19.49 -20.43
N GLU A 272 3.83 -19.69 -20.01
CA GLU A 272 4.54 -20.94 -20.24
C GLU A 272 3.81 -22.08 -19.51
N THR A 273 3.55 -23.18 -20.20
CA THR A 273 2.79 -24.31 -19.66
C THR A 273 3.41 -24.87 -18.38
N GLU A 274 4.74 -24.84 -18.25
CA GLU A 274 5.43 -25.28 -17.03
C GLU A 274 5.07 -24.41 -15.81
N ASN A 275 4.80 -23.12 -16.02
CA ASN A 275 4.40 -22.21 -14.94
C ASN A 275 2.98 -22.52 -14.42
N LEU A 276 2.15 -23.18 -15.24
CA LEU A 276 0.80 -23.62 -14.86
C LEU A 276 0.78 -24.95 -14.08
N LEU A 277 1.89 -25.70 -14.05
CA LEU A 277 1.99 -26.95 -13.29
C LEU A 277 2.03 -26.69 -11.78
N ALA A 278 1.29 -27.45 -10.99
CA ALA A 278 1.34 -27.39 -9.54
C ALA A 278 2.60 -28.08 -9.02
N ASP A 279 2.97 -29.24 -9.58
CA ASP A 279 4.24 -29.90 -9.31
C ASP A 279 5.40 -29.21 -10.05
N LYS A 280 6.11 -28.34 -9.31
CA LYS A 280 7.29 -27.62 -9.80
C LYS A 280 8.53 -28.51 -10.01
N THR A 281 8.46 -29.82 -9.78
CA THR A 281 9.55 -30.76 -10.11
C THR A 281 9.49 -31.25 -11.56
N ILE A 282 8.32 -31.14 -12.21
CA ILE A 282 8.13 -31.48 -13.63
C ILE A 282 8.81 -30.43 -14.50
N ARG A 283 9.65 -30.88 -15.46
CA ARG A 283 10.41 -30.01 -16.38
C ARG A 283 10.02 -30.30 -17.82
N LEU A 284 9.40 -29.33 -18.50
CA LEU A 284 9.00 -29.49 -19.90
C LEU A 284 10.18 -29.05 -20.80
N ASN A 285 10.99 -30.01 -21.26
CA ASN A 285 12.22 -29.73 -22.03
C ASN A 285 11.95 -28.89 -23.31
N SER A 286 12.92 -28.03 -23.69
CA SER A 286 13.17 -27.20 -24.92
C SER A 286 12.05 -26.65 -25.81
N LEU A 287 10.86 -27.25 -25.88
CA LEU A 287 9.74 -26.73 -26.67
C LEU A 287 8.89 -25.69 -25.91
N GLN A 288 9.16 -25.46 -24.61
CA GLN A 288 8.45 -24.55 -23.68
C GLN A 288 7.11 -24.04 -24.22
N PRO A 289 6.10 -24.93 -24.31
CA PRO A 289 4.82 -24.57 -24.91
C PRO A 289 4.21 -23.38 -24.16
N ARG A 290 3.78 -22.36 -24.89
CA ARG A 290 3.09 -21.19 -24.34
C ARG A 290 1.62 -21.26 -24.71
N VAL A 291 0.77 -20.82 -23.79
CA VAL A 291 -0.68 -20.78 -23.98
C VAL A 291 -1.11 -19.33 -23.87
N GLY A 292 -1.83 -18.85 -24.88
CA GLY A 292 -2.29 -17.47 -24.98
C GLY A 292 -3.81 -17.36 -24.95
N ILE A 293 -4.38 -16.73 -23.91
CA ILE A 293 -5.82 -16.47 -23.83
C ILE A 293 -6.10 -14.97 -23.80
N VAL A 294 -7.15 -14.58 -24.52
CA VAL A 294 -7.72 -13.24 -24.47
C VAL A 294 -8.59 -13.12 -23.23
N VAL A 295 -8.27 -12.16 -22.38
CA VAL A 295 -8.90 -11.96 -21.06
C VAL A 295 -9.78 -10.71 -21.02
N GLU A 296 -10.39 -10.38 -22.17
CA GLU A 296 -11.31 -9.25 -22.30
C GLU A 296 -12.52 -9.39 -21.37
N ASP A 297 -12.91 -10.60 -20.99
CA ASP A 297 -14.00 -10.84 -20.04
C ASP A 297 -13.67 -10.40 -18.61
N LEU A 298 -12.39 -10.18 -18.30
CA LEU A 298 -11.93 -9.70 -16.99
C LEU A 298 -11.52 -8.23 -17.03
N VAL A 299 -10.89 -7.74 -18.10
CA VAL A 299 -10.37 -6.37 -18.14
C VAL A 299 -10.61 -5.72 -19.49
N SER A 300 -10.96 -4.43 -19.47
CA SER A 300 -11.04 -3.60 -20.66
C SER A 300 -9.84 -2.66 -20.73
N TYR A 301 -9.17 -2.61 -21.87
CA TYR A 301 -8.07 -1.68 -22.13
C TYR A 301 -8.54 -0.52 -22.99
N ASN A 302 -8.21 0.69 -22.54
CA ASN A 302 -8.62 1.93 -23.19
C ASN A 302 -7.38 2.76 -23.50
N LEU A 303 -7.34 3.37 -24.68
CA LEU A 303 -6.27 4.28 -25.03
C LEU A 303 -6.55 5.68 -24.51
N LYS A 304 -5.51 6.31 -23.97
CA LYS A 304 -5.54 7.70 -23.51
C LYS A 304 -4.28 8.41 -23.94
N VAL A 305 -4.45 9.60 -24.51
CA VAL A 305 -3.33 10.51 -24.77
C VAL A 305 -3.12 11.38 -23.52
N SER A 306 -1.89 11.41 -23.01
CA SER A 306 -1.48 12.27 -21.89
C SER A 306 -0.18 12.99 -22.24
N GLY A 307 -0.27 14.29 -22.50
CA GLY A 307 0.88 15.04 -23.01
C GLY A 307 1.30 14.53 -24.39
N SER A 308 2.56 14.12 -24.53
CA SER A 308 3.13 13.52 -25.73
C SER A 308 3.01 11.99 -25.78
N ASP A 309 2.45 11.36 -24.75
CA ASP A 309 2.46 9.90 -24.64
C ASP A 309 1.08 9.28 -24.90
N LEU A 310 1.08 8.07 -25.44
CA LEU A 310 -0.09 7.22 -25.56
C LEU A 310 -0.01 6.14 -24.49
N LEU A 311 -1.02 6.13 -23.62
CA LEU A 311 -1.13 5.27 -22.46
C LEU A 311 -2.29 4.30 -22.66
N VAL A 312 -2.20 3.18 -21.95
CA VAL A 312 -3.35 2.33 -21.66
C VAL A 312 -3.87 2.65 -20.27
N GLU A 313 -5.19 2.68 -20.15
CA GLU A 313 -5.91 2.61 -18.88
C GLU A 313 -6.73 1.33 -18.86
N SER A 314 -6.51 0.52 -17.83
CA SER A 314 -7.25 -0.72 -17.63
C SER A 314 -8.40 -0.49 -16.66
N SER A 315 -9.57 -1.07 -16.95
CA SER A 315 -10.69 -1.11 -16.02
C SER A 315 -11.25 -2.52 -15.93
N ALA A 316 -11.48 -2.99 -14.70
CA ALA A 316 -12.23 -4.23 -14.45
C ALA A 316 -13.63 -4.13 -15.10
N LYS A 317 -14.10 -5.21 -15.74
CA LYS A 317 -15.48 -5.28 -16.24
C LYS A 317 -16.46 -5.51 -15.07
N ALA A 318 -17.72 -5.07 -15.27
CA ALA A 318 -18.71 -4.99 -14.19
C ALA A 318 -19.25 -6.35 -13.72
N ASP A 319 -18.95 -7.43 -14.44
CA ASP A 319 -19.44 -8.79 -14.25
C ASP A 319 -18.34 -9.80 -13.88
N ASN A 320 -17.20 -9.30 -13.39
CA ASN A 320 -16.01 -10.05 -12.97
C ASN A 320 -16.20 -10.88 -11.69
N SER A 321 -17.25 -11.70 -11.61
CA SER A 321 -17.41 -12.61 -10.48
C SER A 321 -16.19 -13.51 -10.34
N TYR A 322 -15.84 -13.92 -9.12
CA TYR A 322 -14.77 -14.90 -8.91
C TYR A 322 -14.97 -16.19 -9.72
N GLY A 323 -16.21 -16.57 -10.04
CA GLY A 323 -16.51 -17.66 -10.97
C GLY A 323 -15.87 -17.49 -12.35
N LYS A 324 -15.87 -16.28 -12.92
CA LYS A 324 -15.21 -16.00 -14.21
C LYS A 324 -13.69 -16.08 -14.11
N ILE A 325 -13.11 -15.61 -13.01
CA ILE A 325 -11.67 -15.70 -12.77
C ILE A 325 -11.25 -17.18 -12.72
N LEU A 326 -12.01 -18.00 -11.99
CA LEU A 326 -11.79 -19.45 -11.94
C LEU A 326 -11.95 -20.10 -13.32
N GLU A 327 -12.91 -19.63 -14.13
CA GLU A 327 -13.13 -20.15 -15.48
C GLU A 327 -11.97 -19.82 -16.43
N VAL A 328 -11.42 -18.59 -16.37
CA VAL A 328 -10.22 -18.21 -17.13
C VAL A 328 -9.01 -19.06 -16.71
N GLU A 329 -8.76 -19.21 -15.41
CA GLU A 329 -7.67 -20.05 -14.87
C GLU A 329 -7.81 -21.53 -15.26
N LYS A 330 -9.05 -22.03 -15.29
CA LYS A 330 -9.35 -23.37 -15.79
C LYS A 330 -9.04 -23.49 -17.28
N ASN A 331 -9.47 -22.52 -18.08
CA ASN A 331 -9.26 -22.53 -19.53
C ASN A 331 -7.77 -22.54 -19.89
N PHE A 332 -6.92 -21.80 -19.17
CA PHE A 332 -5.46 -21.87 -19.33
C PHE A 332 -4.91 -23.29 -19.17
N ARG A 333 -5.36 -24.00 -18.13
CA ARG A 333 -4.91 -25.37 -17.86
C ARG A 333 -5.46 -26.35 -18.87
N GLN A 334 -6.69 -26.12 -19.35
CA GLN A 334 -7.32 -26.92 -20.39
C GLN A 334 -6.55 -26.79 -21.71
N GLU A 335 -6.24 -25.57 -22.15
CA GLU A 335 -5.46 -25.32 -23.36
C GLU A 335 -4.02 -25.85 -23.23
N ALA A 336 -3.39 -25.67 -22.07
CA ALA A 336 -2.08 -26.25 -21.77
C ALA A 336 -2.10 -27.79 -21.86
N LYS A 337 -3.15 -28.42 -21.32
CA LYS A 337 -3.33 -29.87 -21.39
C LYS A 337 -3.48 -30.32 -22.84
N GLU A 338 -4.34 -29.66 -23.62
CA GLU A 338 -4.56 -29.96 -25.04
C GLU A 338 -3.28 -29.80 -25.86
N LEU A 339 -2.47 -28.76 -25.57
CA LEU A 339 -1.18 -28.55 -26.21
C LEU A 339 -0.19 -29.68 -25.89
N LEU A 340 -0.11 -30.12 -24.63
CA LEU A 340 0.70 -31.28 -24.24
C LEU A 340 0.20 -32.59 -24.85
N GLU A 341 -1.11 -32.78 -24.98
CA GLU A 341 -1.71 -33.94 -25.65
C GLU A 341 -1.41 -33.97 -27.16
N LYS A 342 -1.45 -32.80 -27.82
CA LYS A 342 -1.02 -32.65 -29.22
C LYS A 342 0.47 -32.94 -29.38
N LEU A 343 1.32 -32.42 -28.49
CA LEU A 343 2.76 -32.71 -28.49
C LEU A 343 3.04 -34.20 -28.31
N LYS A 344 2.31 -34.86 -27.41
CA LYS A 344 2.40 -36.31 -27.17
C LYS A 344 1.99 -37.14 -28.38
N THR A 345 1.03 -36.66 -29.18
CA THR A 345 0.51 -37.39 -30.36
C THR A 345 1.21 -37.02 -31.67
N ASN A 346 2.16 -36.08 -31.64
CA ASN A 346 2.95 -35.69 -32.79
C ASN A 346 3.84 -36.87 -33.27
N GLU A 347 3.73 -37.21 -34.56
CA GLU A 347 4.44 -38.35 -35.16
C GLU A 347 5.96 -38.23 -35.06
N GLU A 348 6.53 -37.03 -35.22
CA GLU A 348 7.97 -36.81 -35.09
C GLU A 348 8.43 -36.97 -33.64
N TYR A 349 7.63 -36.49 -32.69
CA TYR A 349 7.91 -36.61 -31.26
C TYR A 349 7.95 -38.07 -30.80
N GLN A 350 6.95 -38.87 -31.20
CA GLN A 350 6.88 -40.28 -30.86
C GLN A 350 7.98 -41.09 -31.56
N LYS A 351 8.25 -40.77 -32.82
CA LYS A 351 9.30 -41.40 -33.62
C LYS A 351 10.70 -41.13 -33.06
N ASP A 352 10.97 -39.93 -32.53
CA ASP A 352 12.25 -39.60 -31.88
C ASP A 352 12.50 -40.50 -30.65
N PHE A 353 11.49 -40.67 -29.78
CA PHE A 353 11.57 -41.58 -28.64
C PHE A 353 11.73 -43.05 -29.06
N ASP A 354 10.92 -43.51 -30.02
CA ASP A 354 10.96 -44.91 -30.48
C ASP A 354 12.32 -45.24 -31.12
N ASN A 355 12.89 -44.30 -31.91
CA ASN A 355 14.22 -44.45 -32.48
C ASN A 355 15.32 -44.48 -31.40
N ALA A 356 15.26 -43.57 -30.42
CA ALA A 356 16.21 -43.52 -29.31
C ALA A 356 16.20 -44.82 -28.50
N LYS A 357 15.00 -45.33 -28.20
CA LYS A 357 14.79 -46.60 -27.52
C LYS A 357 15.31 -47.78 -28.32
N GLN A 358 14.99 -47.87 -29.61
CA GLN A 358 15.43 -48.95 -30.48
C GLN A 358 16.96 -49.00 -30.59
N GLN A 359 17.61 -47.85 -30.74
CA GLN A 359 19.07 -47.78 -30.79
C GLN A 359 19.71 -48.17 -29.45
N TYR A 360 19.16 -47.68 -28.34
CA TYR A 360 19.61 -48.04 -26.99
C TYR A 360 19.49 -49.55 -26.72
N GLU A 361 18.35 -50.17 -27.05
CA GLU A 361 18.12 -51.61 -26.86
C GLU A 361 19.04 -52.47 -27.74
N SER A 362 19.30 -52.03 -28.99
CA SER A 362 20.25 -52.69 -29.89
C SER A 362 21.68 -52.65 -29.35
N GLU A 363 22.13 -51.50 -28.87
CA GLU A 363 23.47 -51.35 -28.30
C GLU A 363 23.62 -52.12 -26.98
N LEU A 364 22.57 -52.13 -26.15
CA LEU A 364 22.51 -52.88 -24.90
C LEU A 364 22.63 -54.39 -25.16
N ALA A 365 21.93 -54.91 -26.17
CA ALA A 365 22.02 -56.31 -26.59
C ALA A 365 23.42 -56.70 -27.11
N SER A 366 24.18 -55.73 -27.64
CA SER A 366 25.56 -55.93 -28.09
C SER A 366 26.62 -55.78 -26.99
N GLY A 367 26.23 -55.36 -25.78
CA GLY A 367 27.08 -55.26 -24.59
C GLY A 367 27.87 -53.96 -24.45
N ASN A 368 27.71 -52.99 -25.35
CA ASN A 368 28.39 -51.68 -25.30
C ASN A 368 27.41 -50.56 -25.73
N VAL A 369 26.86 -49.82 -24.78
CA VAL A 369 26.04 -48.62 -25.04
C VAL A 369 26.93 -47.38 -25.05
N SER A 370 26.82 -46.56 -26.10
CA SER A 370 27.55 -45.30 -26.20
C SER A 370 26.99 -44.26 -25.23
N THR A 371 27.85 -43.35 -24.75
CA THR A 371 27.42 -42.26 -23.85
C THR A 371 26.39 -41.34 -24.50
N ASP A 372 26.46 -41.13 -25.81
CA ASP A 372 25.53 -40.26 -26.54
C ASP A 372 24.17 -40.94 -26.75
N THR A 373 24.15 -42.25 -27.03
CA THR A 373 22.92 -43.06 -27.10
C THR A 373 22.20 -43.09 -25.76
N GLN A 374 22.92 -43.29 -24.65
CA GLN A 374 22.36 -43.23 -23.29
C GLN A 374 21.74 -41.85 -23.02
N LYS A 375 22.46 -40.77 -23.30
CA LYS A 375 21.96 -39.40 -23.07
C LYS A 375 20.72 -39.09 -23.90
N TRP A 376 20.69 -39.51 -25.17
CA TRP A 376 19.53 -39.29 -26.05
C TRP A 376 18.31 -40.10 -25.61
N TYR A 377 18.50 -41.36 -25.21
CA TYR A 377 17.42 -42.17 -24.65
C TYR A 377 16.90 -41.61 -23.33
N ASP A 378 17.78 -41.24 -22.39
CA ASP A 378 17.36 -40.63 -21.12
C ASP A 378 16.63 -39.30 -21.34
N TYR A 379 17.14 -38.46 -22.25
CA TYR A 379 16.50 -37.19 -22.61
C TYR A 379 15.09 -37.40 -23.17
N THR A 380 14.93 -38.25 -24.19
CA THR A 380 13.62 -38.50 -24.85
C THR A 380 12.64 -39.20 -23.91
N LYS A 381 13.12 -40.13 -23.08
CA LYS A 381 12.34 -40.78 -22.03
C LYS A 381 11.84 -39.80 -20.98
N SER A 382 12.73 -38.99 -20.40
CA SER A 382 12.34 -37.98 -19.41
C SER A 382 11.40 -36.94 -20.02
N ARG A 383 11.59 -36.57 -21.28
CA ARG A 383 10.67 -35.68 -22.01
C ARG A 383 9.25 -36.26 -22.05
N LEU A 384 9.10 -37.53 -22.46
CA LEU A 384 7.80 -38.22 -22.51
C LEU A 384 7.18 -38.40 -21.11
N GLU A 385 7.96 -38.81 -20.11
CA GLU A 385 7.51 -38.96 -18.72
C GLU A 385 7.03 -37.62 -18.14
N ASN A 386 7.78 -36.54 -18.33
CA ASN A 386 7.41 -35.20 -17.86
C ASN A 386 6.18 -34.65 -18.59
N THR A 387 6.02 -34.89 -19.91
CA THR A 387 4.79 -34.52 -20.63
C THR A 387 3.58 -35.25 -20.06
N ASN A 388 3.68 -36.56 -19.80
CA ASN A 388 2.57 -37.32 -19.20
C ASN A 388 2.26 -36.86 -17.76
N ALA A 389 3.29 -36.60 -16.96
CA ALA A 389 3.11 -36.06 -15.61
C ALA A 389 2.46 -34.68 -15.63
N GLY A 390 2.87 -33.81 -16.56
CA GLY A 390 2.27 -32.49 -16.76
C GLY A 390 0.79 -32.56 -17.15
N ILE A 391 0.41 -33.47 -18.06
CA ILE A 391 -0.99 -33.70 -18.42
C ILE A 391 -1.81 -34.12 -17.18
N ALA A 392 -1.30 -35.07 -16.38
CA ALA A 392 -2.00 -35.55 -15.19
C ALA A 392 -2.13 -34.47 -14.10
N ASP A 393 -1.10 -33.66 -13.91
CA ASP A 393 -1.12 -32.51 -12.99
C ASP A 393 -2.17 -31.47 -13.42
N LEU A 394 -2.17 -31.07 -14.70
CA LEU A 394 -3.15 -30.13 -15.26
C LEU A 394 -4.58 -30.69 -15.13
N GLU A 395 -4.80 -31.96 -15.42
CA GLU A 395 -6.11 -32.62 -15.29
C GLU A 395 -6.63 -32.61 -13.84
N SER A 396 -5.75 -32.85 -12.87
CA SER A 396 -6.10 -32.74 -11.45
C SER A 396 -6.50 -31.31 -11.08
N GLN A 397 -5.74 -30.32 -11.55
CA GLN A 397 -6.05 -28.91 -11.31
C GLN A 397 -7.38 -28.50 -11.95
N ILE A 398 -7.64 -28.87 -13.22
CA ILE A 398 -8.92 -28.59 -13.92
C ILE A 398 -10.10 -29.14 -13.13
N THR A 399 -10.00 -30.36 -12.62
CA THR A 399 -11.05 -30.99 -11.79
C THR A 399 -11.33 -30.17 -10.52
N ASN A 400 -10.28 -29.63 -9.88
CA ASN A 400 -10.44 -28.76 -8.71
C ASN A 400 -11.13 -27.44 -9.07
N TYR A 401 -10.78 -26.82 -10.20
CA TYR A 401 -11.46 -25.62 -10.70
C TYR A 401 -12.94 -25.88 -10.99
N ASP A 402 -13.28 -26.97 -11.68
CA ASP A 402 -14.68 -27.33 -11.97
C ASP A 402 -15.49 -27.50 -10.67
N LYS A 403 -14.92 -28.16 -9.67
CA LYS A 403 -15.54 -28.30 -8.35
C LYS A 403 -15.77 -26.93 -7.71
N SER A 404 -14.76 -26.06 -7.67
CA SER A 404 -14.89 -24.73 -7.07
C SER A 404 -15.86 -23.82 -7.82
N ILE A 405 -15.93 -23.90 -9.15
CA ILE A 405 -16.92 -23.16 -9.95
C ILE A 405 -18.33 -23.62 -9.60
N ALA A 406 -18.57 -24.93 -9.50
CA ALA A 406 -19.87 -25.47 -9.12
C ALA A 406 -20.27 -25.09 -7.68
N GLU A 407 -19.33 -25.14 -6.74
CA GLU A 407 -19.55 -24.71 -5.35
C GLU A 407 -19.82 -23.20 -5.25
N TYR A 408 -19.11 -22.38 -6.03
CA TYR A 408 -19.33 -20.93 -6.13
C TYR A 408 -20.75 -20.61 -6.63
N GLN A 409 -21.16 -21.22 -7.73
CA GLN A 409 -22.50 -21.04 -8.32
C GLN A 409 -23.61 -21.49 -7.35
N SER A 410 -23.38 -22.60 -6.65
CA SER A 410 -24.29 -23.11 -5.62
C SER A 410 -24.40 -22.15 -4.43
N ALA A 411 -23.28 -21.60 -3.97
CA ALA A 411 -23.24 -20.64 -2.87
C ALA A 411 -23.97 -19.32 -3.21
N GLN A 412 -23.77 -18.81 -4.43
CA GLN A 412 -24.51 -17.65 -4.95
C GLN A 412 -26.02 -17.88 -4.95
N THR A 413 -26.47 -19.06 -5.39
CA THR A 413 -27.89 -19.41 -5.45
C THR A 413 -28.51 -19.55 -4.05
N ASN A 414 -27.75 -20.09 -3.09
CA ASN A 414 -28.23 -20.36 -1.73
C ASN A 414 -28.02 -19.18 -0.76
N GLY A 415 -27.41 -18.08 -1.20
CA GLY A 415 -27.13 -16.92 -0.37
C GLY A 415 -26.09 -17.17 0.73
N THR A 416 -25.21 -18.17 0.56
CA THR A 416 -24.09 -18.44 1.47
C THR A 416 -22.83 -17.69 1.01
N SER A 417 -21.78 -17.60 1.85
CA SER A 417 -20.52 -16.93 1.45
C SER A 417 -19.83 -17.71 0.32
N ALA A 418 -19.92 -17.16 -0.89
CA ALA A 418 -19.32 -17.74 -2.09
C ALA A 418 -17.77 -17.74 -2.01
N SER A 419 -17.19 -16.84 -1.23
CA SER A 419 -15.74 -16.76 -0.99
C SER A 419 -15.20 -17.96 -0.22
N SER A 420 -15.95 -18.48 0.77
CA SER A 420 -15.54 -19.67 1.53
C SER A 420 -15.47 -20.93 0.67
N ALA A 421 -16.28 -21.03 -0.38
CA ALA A 421 -16.28 -22.16 -1.31
C ALA A 421 -15.02 -22.19 -2.20
N ILE A 422 -14.47 -21.01 -2.52
CA ILE A 422 -13.39 -20.88 -3.52
C ILE A 422 -12.03 -20.59 -2.91
N ILE A 423 -11.98 -20.23 -1.61
CA ILE A 423 -10.73 -19.82 -0.96
C ILE A 423 -9.66 -20.92 -0.97
N GLY A 424 -10.05 -22.20 -0.92
CA GLY A 424 -9.10 -23.31 -1.00
C GLY A 424 -8.42 -23.44 -2.37
N THR A 425 -9.06 -22.97 -3.43
CA THR A 425 -8.54 -23.00 -4.80
C THR A 425 -7.78 -21.72 -5.13
N LEU A 426 -8.28 -20.57 -4.67
CA LEU A 426 -7.61 -19.28 -4.85
C LEU A 426 -6.41 -19.07 -3.92
N ALA A 427 -6.45 -19.63 -2.71
CA ALA A 427 -5.38 -19.54 -1.73
C ALA A 427 -5.03 -20.93 -1.14
N PRO A 428 -4.48 -21.85 -1.96
CA PRO A 428 -4.13 -23.20 -1.54
C PRO A 428 -3.15 -23.24 -0.35
N SER A 429 -2.34 -22.19 -0.13
CA SER A 429 -1.47 -22.10 1.05
C SER A 429 -2.24 -22.06 2.37
N LEU A 430 -3.53 -21.72 2.34
CA LEU A 430 -4.43 -21.73 3.49
C LEU A 430 -5.20 -23.04 3.64
N ALA A 431 -5.12 -23.96 2.66
CA ALA A 431 -6.01 -25.11 2.55
C ALA A 431 -5.96 -26.11 3.73
N ASN A 432 -4.88 -26.08 4.52
CA ASN A 432 -4.67 -27.00 5.64
C ASN A 432 -5.07 -26.41 7.02
N ASP A 433 -5.52 -25.16 7.09
CA ASP A 433 -5.90 -24.49 8.34
C ASP A 433 -7.28 -23.83 8.19
N GLU A 434 -8.29 -24.43 8.82
CA GLU A 434 -9.69 -24.00 8.69
C GLU A 434 -9.92 -22.58 9.23
N ASN A 435 -9.18 -22.16 10.26
CA ASN A 435 -9.27 -20.79 10.78
C ASN A 435 -8.70 -19.79 9.77
N LYS A 436 -7.58 -20.14 9.14
CA LYS A 436 -6.99 -19.30 8.07
C LYS A 436 -7.85 -19.26 6.82
N LYS A 437 -8.52 -20.35 6.44
CA LYS A 437 -9.49 -20.35 5.34
C LYS A 437 -10.64 -19.40 5.62
N GLN A 438 -11.24 -19.45 6.81
CA GLN A 438 -12.34 -18.55 7.17
C GLN A 438 -11.90 -17.09 7.16
N LEU A 439 -10.71 -16.80 7.68
CA LEU A 439 -10.14 -15.45 7.62
C LEU A 439 -9.84 -15.02 6.17
N GLY A 440 -9.27 -15.91 5.36
CA GLY A 440 -8.99 -15.68 3.95
C GLY A 440 -10.26 -15.44 3.13
N ALA A 441 -11.35 -16.14 3.43
CA ALA A 441 -12.65 -15.89 2.81
C ALA A 441 -13.18 -14.48 3.15
N GLY A 442 -13.04 -14.03 4.39
CA GLY A 442 -13.38 -12.66 4.80
C GLY A 442 -12.50 -11.60 4.15
N VAL A 443 -11.21 -11.90 3.92
CA VAL A 443 -10.29 -11.06 3.13
C VAL A 443 -10.78 -10.95 1.69
N LEU A 444 -11.14 -12.08 1.08
CA LEU A 444 -11.64 -12.14 -0.29
C LEU A 444 -12.97 -11.38 -0.46
N ASP A 445 -13.88 -11.50 0.51
CA ASP A 445 -15.13 -10.71 0.54
C ASP A 445 -14.83 -9.20 0.63
N SER A 446 -13.88 -8.81 1.47
CA SER A 446 -13.52 -7.39 1.67
C SER A 446 -12.82 -6.78 0.45
N LEU A 447 -11.99 -7.55 -0.25
CA LEU A 447 -11.33 -7.12 -1.49
C LEU A 447 -12.34 -7.08 -2.66
N GLY A 448 -13.21 -8.09 -2.77
CA GLY A 448 -14.23 -8.17 -3.82
C GLY A 448 -15.31 -7.08 -3.72
N ALA A 449 -15.52 -6.50 -2.53
CA ALA A 449 -16.40 -5.35 -2.37
C ALA A 449 -15.91 -4.10 -3.12
N ASN A 450 -14.62 -4.04 -3.48
CA ASN A 450 -14.03 -2.96 -4.26
C ASN A 450 -13.54 -3.49 -5.61
N LYS A 451 -14.24 -3.10 -6.69
CA LYS A 451 -13.97 -3.58 -8.07
C LYS A 451 -12.53 -3.39 -8.54
N ASN A 452 -11.82 -2.38 -8.03
CA ASN A 452 -10.42 -2.15 -8.40
C ASN A 452 -9.47 -3.12 -7.67
N LEU A 453 -9.83 -3.55 -6.46
CA LEU A 453 -9.09 -4.54 -5.68
C LEU A 453 -9.43 -5.99 -6.09
N GLU A 454 -10.66 -6.23 -6.54
CA GLU A 454 -11.08 -7.51 -7.12
C GLU A 454 -10.16 -7.93 -8.29
N LEU A 455 -9.77 -6.96 -9.13
CA LEU A 455 -8.82 -7.18 -10.22
C LEU A 455 -7.39 -7.48 -9.74
N LEU A 456 -6.98 -7.01 -8.56
CA LEU A 456 -5.64 -7.31 -8.03
C LEU A 456 -5.49 -8.78 -7.59
N ILE A 457 -6.60 -9.45 -7.28
CA ILE A 457 -6.59 -10.86 -6.88
C ILE A 457 -6.35 -11.77 -8.09
N VAL A 458 -6.57 -11.28 -9.30
CA VAL A 458 -6.41 -12.00 -10.56
C VAL A 458 -4.91 -12.35 -10.71
N GLY A 459 -4.54 -13.62 -10.54
CA GLY A 459 -3.20 -14.18 -10.81
C GLY A 459 -2.31 -14.50 -9.63
N ASP A 460 -2.55 -13.89 -8.48
CA ASP A 460 -1.72 -14.08 -7.28
C ASP A 460 -2.53 -14.00 -6.00
N SER A 461 -3.77 -14.45 -6.10
CA SER A 461 -4.70 -14.61 -5.01
C SER A 461 -4.03 -15.31 -3.81
N ASP A 462 -3.25 -16.37 -4.03
CA ASP A 462 -2.61 -17.10 -2.92
C ASP A 462 -1.63 -16.22 -2.15
N THR A 463 -0.71 -15.55 -2.86
CA THR A 463 0.30 -14.67 -2.26
C THR A 463 -0.35 -13.49 -1.52
N ILE A 464 -1.31 -12.82 -2.18
CA ILE A 464 -1.96 -11.63 -1.63
C ILE A 464 -2.82 -12.00 -0.42
N ILE A 465 -3.72 -12.97 -0.57
CA ILE A 465 -4.63 -13.38 0.51
C ILE A 465 -3.83 -13.94 1.69
N THR A 466 -2.83 -14.79 1.44
CA THR A 466 -2.01 -15.35 2.52
C THR A 466 -1.18 -14.28 3.22
N GLY A 467 -0.64 -13.31 2.46
CA GLY A 467 0.08 -12.16 3.01
C GLY A 467 -0.82 -11.29 3.89
N VAL A 468 -2.04 -10.99 3.44
CA VAL A 468 -3.04 -10.24 4.21
C VAL A 468 -3.46 -11.00 5.46
N VAL A 469 -3.80 -12.29 5.35
CA VAL A 469 -4.13 -13.17 6.48
C VAL A 469 -3.02 -13.14 7.53
N SER A 470 -1.76 -13.21 7.10
CA SER A 470 -0.60 -13.14 8.00
C SER A 470 -0.49 -11.77 8.69
N ALA A 471 -0.70 -10.67 7.95
CA ALA A 471 -0.69 -9.31 8.51
C ALA A 471 -1.81 -9.08 9.54
N LEU A 472 -3.00 -9.64 9.30
CA LEU A 472 -4.13 -9.60 10.24
C LEU A 472 -3.85 -10.42 11.50
N GLN A 473 -3.27 -11.62 11.36
CA GLN A 473 -2.90 -12.48 12.48
C GLN A 473 -1.72 -11.96 13.30
N ALA A 474 -0.87 -11.10 12.72
CA ALA A 474 0.24 -10.46 13.43
C ALA A 474 -0.21 -9.40 14.44
N GLN A 475 -1.47 -8.93 14.36
CA GLN A 475 -2.01 -7.95 15.29
C GLN A 475 -2.48 -8.59 16.60
N GLU A 476 -2.51 -7.80 17.68
CA GLU A 476 -2.99 -8.26 18.99
C GLU A 476 -4.44 -8.79 18.95
N SER A 477 -5.27 -8.27 18.05
CA SER A 477 -6.65 -8.70 17.83
C SER A 477 -6.92 -8.85 16.35
N THR A 478 -6.98 -10.09 15.88
CA THR A 478 -7.33 -10.42 14.48
C THR A 478 -8.70 -9.86 14.11
N GLN A 479 -9.69 -9.91 15.02
CA GLN A 479 -11.03 -9.38 14.76
C GLN A 479 -11.03 -7.86 14.50
N THR A 480 -10.30 -7.11 15.33
CA THR A 480 -10.15 -5.66 15.15
C THR A 480 -9.40 -5.34 13.86
N ALA A 481 -8.32 -6.09 13.59
CA ALA A 481 -7.55 -5.95 12.36
C ALA A 481 -8.41 -6.19 11.12
N SER A 482 -9.25 -7.24 11.12
CA SER A 482 -10.20 -7.52 10.04
C SER A 482 -11.22 -6.40 9.86
N ALA A 483 -11.76 -5.84 10.94
CA ALA A 483 -12.69 -4.72 10.86
C ALA A 483 -12.03 -3.46 10.26
N ILE A 484 -10.78 -3.16 10.66
CA ILE A 484 -10.00 -2.07 10.06
C ILE A 484 -9.75 -2.34 8.57
N PHE A 485 -9.36 -3.58 8.21
CA PHE A 485 -9.12 -3.97 6.83
C PHE A 485 -10.37 -3.81 5.95
N SER A 486 -11.53 -4.32 6.37
CA SER A 486 -12.80 -4.14 5.65
C SER A 486 -13.20 -2.66 5.53
N GLY A 487 -12.91 -1.86 6.55
CA GLY A 487 -13.10 -0.40 6.51
C GLY A 487 -12.17 0.29 5.52
N LEU A 488 -10.91 -0.16 5.39
CA LEU A 488 -9.97 0.35 4.40
C LEU A 488 -10.42 0.00 2.98
N THR A 489 -10.73 -1.27 2.70
CA THR A 489 -11.07 -1.73 1.34
C THR A 489 -12.36 -1.12 0.81
N SER A 490 -13.30 -0.79 1.69
CA SER A 490 -14.57 -0.13 1.33
C SER A 490 -14.53 1.40 1.38
N SER A 491 -13.38 2.00 1.69
CA SER A 491 -13.22 3.46 1.74
C SER A 491 -13.11 4.10 0.35
N ASN A 492 -13.33 5.42 0.27
CA ASN A 492 -13.20 6.21 -0.96
C ASN A 492 -11.77 6.71 -1.21
N LEU A 493 -10.75 5.94 -0.80
CA LEU A 493 -9.34 6.29 -1.04
C LEU A 493 -8.98 6.14 -2.53
N ASP A 494 -7.92 6.84 -2.96
CA ASP A 494 -7.34 6.64 -4.29
C ASP A 494 -6.96 5.17 -4.49
N ASN A 495 -7.30 4.61 -5.64
CA ASN A 495 -7.15 3.17 -5.90
C ASN A 495 -5.69 2.70 -5.87
N ASN A 496 -4.73 3.54 -6.28
CA ASN A 496 -3.32 3.17 -6.25
C ASN A 496 -2.82 3.11 -4.81
N LEU A 497 -3.17 4.11 -4.01
CA LEU A 497 -2.85 4.12 -2.58
C LEU A 497 -3.51 2.95 -1.85
N LEU A 498 -4.80 2.72 -2.09
CA LEU A 498 -5.54 1.63 -1.45
C LEU A 498 -4.92 0.28 -1.78
N SER A 499 -4.61 0.04 -3.06
CA SER A 499 -3.91 -1.16 -3.52
C SER A 499 -2.59 -1.40 -2.78
N GLU A 500 -1.74 -0.38 -2.66
CA GLU A 500 -0.46 -0.47 -1.94
C GLU A 500 -0.66 -0.78 -0.45
N LEU A 501 -1.66 -0.18 0.19
CA LEU A 501 -1.94 -0.36 1.62
C LEU A 501 -2.49 -1.75 1.95
N VAL A 502 -3.32 -2.33 1.07
CA VAL A 502 -4.08 -3.55 1.40
C VAL A 502 -3.50 -4.83 0.81
N THR A 503 -2.66 -4.75 -0.22
CA THR A 503 -2.08 -5.95 -0.87
C THR A 503 -0.63 -6.21 -0.51
N ASN A 504 0.11 -5.19 -0.07
CA ASN A 504 1.45 -5.37 0.47
C ASN A 504 1.38 -5.70 1.97
N ALA A 505 1.74 -6.94 2.33
CA ALA A 505 1.64 -7.42 3.71
C ALA A 505 2.40 -6.55 4.73
N GLN A 506 3.56 -6.00 4.36
CA GLN A 506 4.35 -5.15 5.25
C GLN A 506 3.70 -3.78 5.44
N SER A 507 3.23 -3.17 4.35
CA SER A 507 2.49 -1.90 4.36
C SER A 507 1.20 -2.02 5.19
N LEU A 508 0.45 -3.10 5.00
CA LEU A 508 -0.76 -3.40 5.76
C LEU A 508 -0.45 -3.62 7.25
N THR A 509 0.59 -4.38 7.58
CA THR A 509 1.00 -4.61 8.98
C THR A 509 1.32 -3.30 9.69
N THR A 510 2.07 -2.40 9.04
CA THR A 510 2.37 -1.06 9.58
C THR A 510 1.10 -0.23 9.73
N THR A 511 0.23 -0.21 8.71
CA THR A 511 -1.04 0.54 8.72
C THR A 511 -1.94 0.10 9.88
N LEU A 512 -2.12 -1.21 10.06
CA LEU A 512 -2.91 -1.78 11.16
C LEU A 512 -2.30 -1.44 12.53
N SER A 513 -0.97 -1.54 12.66
CA SER A 513 -0.27 -1.22 13.91
C SER A 513 -0.42 0.26 14.27
N ASP A 514 -0.21 1.16 13.31
CA ASP A 514 -0.34 2.60 13.51
C ASP A 514 -1.77 3.00 13.90
N ILE A 515 -2.78 2.44 13.22
CA ILE A 515 -4.19 2.68 13.57
C ILE A 515 -4.49 2.17 14.99
N ASN A 516 -4.04 0.96 15.33
CA ASN A 516 -4.23 0.40 16.66
C ASN A 516 -3.53 1.24 17.74
N ASN A 517 -2.31 1.69 17.49
CA ASN A 517 -1.55 2.55 18.40
C ASN A 517 -2.18 3.93 18.57
N ASN A 518 -2.70 4.52 17.50
CA ASN A 518 -3.44 5.78 17.53
C ASN A 518 -4.74 5.66 18.33
N ALA A 519 -5.51 4.59 18.06
CA ALA A 519 -6.75 4.31 18.76
C ALA A 519 -6.53 4.02 20.25
N LYS A 520 -5.53 3.22 20.62
CA LYS A 520 -5.14 3.00 22.03
C LYS A 520 -4.71 4.29 22.71
N SER A 521 -3.92 5.12 22.03
CA SER A 521 -3.52 6.43 22.55
C SER A 521 -4.73 7.33 22.77
N ALA A 522 -5.74 7.26 21.91
CA ALA A 522 -7.00 7.99 22.10
C ALA A 522 -7.91 7.38 23.19
N ALA A 523 -8.01 6.05 23.28
CA ALA A 523 -8.88 5.29 24.19
C ALA A 523 -8.38 5.29 25.63
N ASP A 524 -7.14 4.84 25.85
CA ASP A 524 -6.69 4.39 27.16
C ASP A 524 -6.40 5.54 28.10
N SER A 525 -5.73 6.61 27.64
CA SER A 525 -5.42 7.80 28.45
C SER A 525 -4.66 8.91 27.72
N GLY A 526 -4.36 8.80 26.43
CA GLY A 526 -3.27 9.53 25.76
C GLY A 526 -3.66 10.74 24.92
N GLY A 527 -4.86 11.31 25.08
CA GLY A 527 -5.06 12.67 24.59
C GLY A 527 -4.12 13.63 25.36
N GLY A 528 -3.25 14.37 24.66
CA GLY A 528 -2.36 15.38 25.25
C GLY A 528 -3.07 16.32 26.22
N SER A 529 -4.35 16.59 25.99
CA SER A 529 -5.22 17.41 26.84
C SER A 529 -5.58 16.78 28.21
N LYS A 530 -5.72 15.44 28.33
CA LYS A 530 -5.92 14.77 29.65
C LYS A 530 -4.64 14.83 30.50
N ASN A 531 -3.50 14.62 29.85
CA ASN A 531 -2.16 14.70 30.47
C ASN A 531 -1.84 16.15 30.88
N ALA A 532 -2.18 17.11 30.02
CA ALA A 532 -2.13 18.52 30.33
C ALA A 532 -3.01 18.85 31.54
N ASN A 533 -4.24 18.32 31.61
CA ASN A 533 -5.13 18.56 32.75
C ASN A 533 -4.55 18.05 34.07
N THR A 534 -3.84 16.92 34.08
CA THR A 534 -3.12 16.43 35.29
C THR A 534 -2.06 17.44 35.73
N SER A 535 -1.20 17.90 34.83
CA SER A 535 -0.14 18.85 35.18
C SER A 535 -0.65 20.27 35.48
N ILE A 536 -1.72 20.73 34.81
CA ILE A 536 -2.47 21.94 35.18
C ILE A 536 -3.04 21.77 36.59
N SER A 537 -3.61 20.60 36.92
CA SER A 537 -4.13 20.31 38.25
C SER A 537 -3.03 20.33 39.32
N VAL A 538 -1.84 19.74 39.05
CA VAL A 538 -0.67 19.84 39.95
C VAL A 538 -0.26 21.31 40.13
N SER A 539 -0.23 22.09 39.05
CA SER A 539 0.10 23.53 39.08
C SER A 539 -0.87 24.34 39.92
N ASN A 540 -2.17 24.05 39.77
CA ASN A 540 -3.24 24.69 40.51
C ASN A 540 -3.29 24.23 41.97
N ASP A 541 -2.97 22.97 42.27
CA ASP A 541 -2.80 22.47 43.64
C ASP A 541 -1.64 23.18 44.35
N MET A 542 -0.51 23.37 43.67
CA MET A 542 0.60 24.16 44.19
C MET A 542 0.20 25.60 44.46
N ALA A 543 -0.52 26.22 43.52
CA ALA A 543 -0.95 27.61 43.66
C ALA A 543 -1.95 27.75 44.82
N VAL A 544 -3.04 27.00 44.81
CA VAL A 544 -4.10 27.07 45.82
C VAL A 544 -3.57 26.61 47.19
N GLY A 545 -2.79 25.53 47.24
CA GLY A 545 -2.18 24.99 48.45
C GLY A 545 -1.29 26.00 49.16
N ASN A 546 -0.41 26.70 48.42
CA ASN A 546 0.38 27.81 48.98
C ASN A 546 -0.51 28.86 49.66
N ARG A 547 -1.61 29.23 49.00
CA ARG A 547 -2.47 30.32 49.48
C ARG A 547 -3.26 29.93 50.73
N ILE A 548 -3.74 28.69 50.75
CA ILE A 548 -4.42 28.10 51.91
C ILE A 548 -3.44 28.01 53.10
N ALA A 549 -2.23 27.50 52.89
CA ALA A 549 -1.21 27.40 53.95
C ALA A 549 -0.83 28.78 54.52
N MET A 550 -0.73 29.81 53.66
CA MET A 550 -0.42 31.17 54.08
C MET A 550 -1.52 31.81 54.95
N LEU A 551 -2.79 31.63 54.57
CA LEU A 551 -3.93 32.12 55.36
C LEU A 551 -4.06 31.38 56.70
N ARG A 552 -3.47 30.19 56.80
CA ARG A 552 -3.41 29.36 58.00
C ARG A 552 -2.14 29.60 58.85
N ASN A 553 -1.31 30.59 58.49
CA ASN A 553 -0.12 30.94 59.27
C ASN A 553 -0.53 31.57 60.62
N PRO A 554 -0.25 30.92 61.77
CA PRO A 554 -0.57 31.47 63.10
C PRO A 554 0.17 32.77 63.43
N TYR A 555 1.22 33.10 62.66
CA TYR A 555 2.02 34.31 62.80
C TYR A 555 1.65 35.42 61.80
N GLY A 556 0.53 35.28 61.08
CA GLY A 556 0.11 36.06 59.90
C GLY A 556 0.07 37.60 59.97
N ASN A 557 0.45 38.19 61.11
CA ASN A 557 0.57 39.63 61.34
C ASN A 557 1.95 39.95 61.97
N TYR A 558 2.71 40.89 61.39
CA TYR A 558 4.02 41.33 61.91
C TYR A 558 3.98 41.82 63.37
N ALA A 559 2.87 42.45 63.79
CA ALA A 559 2.67 42.90 65.17
C ALA A 559 2.46 41.73 66.15
N LEU A 560 2.00 40.58 65.67
CA LEU A 560 1.81 39.35 66.45
C LEU A 560 3.08 38.48 66.46
N ASP A 561 3.82 38.41 65.36
CA ASP A 561 5.13 37.74 65.28
C ASP A 561 6.12 38.30 66.31
N ALA A 562 6.17 39.62 66.48
CA ALA A 562 7.00 40.28 67.49
C ALA A 562 6.56 39.99 68.95
N LYS A 563 5.26 39.78 69.20
CA LYS A 563 4.72 39.44 70.53
C LYS A 563 4.89 37.95 70.87
N LEU A 564 4.68 37.06 69.90
CA LEU A 564 4.77 35.60 70.08
C LEU A 564 6.22 35.09 70.14
N LYS A 565 7.19 35.77 69.50
CA LYS A 565 8.63 35.47 69.65
C LYS A 565 9.13 35.53 71.10
N LYS A 566 8.50 36.32 71.97
CA LYS A 566 8.83 36.42 73.41
C LYS A 566 8.20 35.33 74.28
N ALA A 567 7.22 34.58 73.78
CA ALA A 567 6.45 33.60 74.57
C ALA A 567 6.79 32.13 74.26
N ARG A 568 7.85 31.89 73.47
CA ARG A 568 8.22 30.61 72.84
C ARG A 568 8.47 29.42 73.79
N PHE A 569 8.61 29.64 75.10
CA PHE A 569 8.87 28.57 76.08
C PHE A 569 7.77 28.36 77.14
N ALA A 570 6.72 29.18 77.18
CA ALA A 570 5.67 29.09 78.21
C ALA A 570 4.40 28.32 77.78
N MET A 571 4.33 27.87 76.51
CA MET A 571 3.06 27.44 75.88
C MET A 571 2.88 25.92 75.68
N ILE A 572 3.79 25.07 76.15
CA ILE A 572 3.68 23.60 75.99
C ILE A 572 2.55 23.01 76.86
N ALA A 573 1.91 23.78 77.75
CA ALA A 573 1.00 23.25 78.78
C ALA A 573 -0.38 23.93 78.94
N SER A 574 -0.86 24.81 78.04
CA SER A 574 -2.16 25.47 78.24
C SER A 574 -3.12 25.44 77.05
N ASP A 575 -4.40 25.20 77.39
CA ASP A 575 -5.59 25.08 76.54
C ASP A 575 -6.06 26.45 76.00
N MET A 576 -5.13 27.30 75.55
CA MET A 576 -5.47 28.62 75.03
C MET A 576 -6.01 28.55 73.60
N ARG A 577 -7.23 29.07 73.41
CA ARG A 577 -7.80 29.38 72.09
C ARG A 577 -6.85 30.30 71.31
N TYR A 578 -6.24 29.76 70.26
CA TYR A 578 -5.61 30.57 69.22
C TYR A 578 -6.72 31.32 68.48
N ASP A 579 -6.79 32.62 68.70
CA ASP A 579 -7.63 33.51 67.90
C ASP A 579 -6.89 33.80 66.59
N PHE A 580 -7.29 33.12 65.51
CA PHE A 580 -6.73 33.29 64.18
C PHE A 580 -7.27 34.60 63.55
N GLY A 581 -7.23 35.74 64.24
CA GLY A 581 -8.22 36.80 64.02
C GLY A 581 -7.73 38.20 63.66
N LEU A 582 -6.44 38.44 63.39
CA LEU A 582 -5.93 39.83 63.37
C LEU A 582 -5.19 40.23 62.09
N SER A 583 -5.73 39.88 60.91
CA SER A 583 -5.38 40.55 59.65
C SER A 583 -6.59 41.35 59.21
N ASP A 584 -6.44 42.68 59.08
CA ASP A 584 -7.52 43.56 58.58
C ASP A 584 -7.87 43.26 57.10
N TYR A 585 -6.99 42.54 56.41
CA TYR A 585 -7.17 42.14 55.01
C TYR A 585 -7.93 40.82 54.91
N ASN A 586 -9.18 40.90 54.45
CA ASN A 586 -10.06 39.75 54.23
C ASN A 586 -10.12 39.31 52.77
N HIS A 587 -9.50 40.07 51.87
CA HIS A 587 -9.52 39.82 50.43
C HIS A 587 -8.09 39.65 49.91
N SER A 588 -7.95 38.85 48.86
CA SER A 588 -6.72 38.83 48.10
C SER A 588 -6.93 38.55 46.63
N VAL A 589 -6.02 39.09 45.83
CA VAL A 589 -5.86 38.79 44.42
C VAL A 589 -4.51 38.13 44.22
N TRP A 590 -4.42 37.23 43.25
CA TRP A 590 -3.19 36.53 42.97
C TRP A 590 -3.03 36.19 41.49
N GLY A 591 -1.77 36.11 41.07
CA GLY A 591 -1.36 35.64 39.75
C GLY A 591 -0.32 34.53 39.88
N ASN A 592 -0.25 33.65 38.89
CA ASN A 592 0.66 32.52 38.85
C ASN A 592 1.02 32.22 37.40
N VAL A 593 2.30 32.00 37.13
CA VAL A 593 2.78 31.43 35.86
C VAL A 593 3.36 30.05 36.15
N PHE A 594 3.18 29.11 35.24
CA PHE A 594 3.66 27.74 35.42
C PHE A 594 4.09 27.11 34.10
N GLY A 595 4.97 26.12 34.21
CA GLY A 595 5.43 25.30 33.11
C GLY A 595 5.64 23.86 33.57
N GLY A 596 5.48 22.91 32.67
CA GLY A 596 5.56 21.50 33.02
C GLY A 596 5.84 20.59 31.83
N ALA A 597 6.14 19.34 32.16
CA ALA A 597 6.40 18.27 31.22
C ALA A 597 5.56 17.04 31.57
N ASN A 598 5.02 16.40 30.55
CA ASN A 598 4.32 15.12 30.60
C ASN A 598 5.20 14.11 29.87
N ILE A 599 5.67 13.07 30.55
CA ILE A 599 6.53 12.03 30.00
C ILE A 599 5.76 10.71 30.06
N ILE A 600 5.46 10.11 28.91
CA ILE A 600 4.72 8.84 28.81
C ILE A 600 5.52 7.88 27.93
N GLY A 601 6.15 6.88 28.55
CA GLY A 601 7.14 6.05 27.86
C GLY A 601 8.26 6.90 27.28
N ASN A 602 8.45 6.87 25.96
CA ASN A 602 9.44 7.68 25.24
C ASN A 602 8.86 9.02 24.73
N ASN A 603 7.58 9.30 24.99
CA ASN A 603 6.87 10.43 24.43
C ASN A 603 6.90 11.59 25.41
N THR A 604 7.08 12.80 24.89
CA THR A 604 7.17 14.02 25.71
C THR A 604 6.15 15.05 25.26
N GLY A 605 5.45 15.60 26.23
CA GLY A 605 4.56 16.74 26.08
C GLY A 605 5.01 17.88 26.96
N ALA A 606 4.92 19.11 26.48
CA ALA A 606 5.24 20.30 27.25
C ALA A 606 3.97 21.14 27.45
N LEU A 607 3.88 21.82 28.59
CA LEU A 607 2.83 22.79 28.86
C LEU A 607 3.39 24.04 29.52
N TYR A 608 2.70 25.15 29.28
CA TYR A 608 2.93 26.41 29.98
C TYR A 608 1.63 27.19 30.04
N GLY A 609 1.49 27.99 31.09
CA GLY A 609 0.25 28.71 31.31
C GLY A 609 0.35 29.72 32.44
N PHE A 610 -0.78 30.37 32.68
CA PHE A 610 -0.97 31.28 33.78
C PHE A 610 -2.34 31.09 34.41
N SER A 611 -2.41 31.41 35.70
CA SER A 611 -3.62 31.37 36.49
C SER A 611 -3.73 32.67 37.27
N PHE A 612 -4.95 33.17 37.40
CA PHE A 612 -5.25 34.29 38.30
C PHE A 612 -6.48 33.96 39.11
N GLY A 613 -6.56 34.53 40.30
CA GLY A 613 -7.69 34.27 41.17
C GLY A 613 -7.86 35.30 42.25
N VAL A 614 -9.01 35.18 42.90
CA VAL A 614 -9.41 35.98 44.04
C VAL A 614 -9.85 35.05 45.14
N ASP A 615 -9.45 35.34 46.37
CA ASP A 615 -9.98 34.67 47.54
C ASP A 615 -10.42 35.64 48.60
N ARG A 616 -11.44 35.23 49.34
CA ARG A 616 -11.99 35.94 50.46
C ARG A 616 -12.07 35.02 51.66
N ARG A 617 -11.68 35.55 52.81
CA ARG A 617 -12.01 34.98 54.11
C ARG A 617 -13.45 35.37 54.45
N LEU A 618 -14.36 34.39 54.47
CA LEU A 618 -15.78 34.62 54.77
C LEU A 618 -16.05 34.67 56.27
N THR A 619 -15.38 33.80 57.01
CA THR A 619 -15.41 33.75 58.49
C THR A 619 -14.02 33.39 59.01
N GLU A 620 -13.87 33.29 60.33
CA GLU A 620 -12.60 32.85 60.90
C GLU A 620 -12.16 31.45 60.45
N SER A 621 -13.11 30.61 60.03
CA SER A 621 -12.91 29.20 59.68
C SER A 621 -13.13 28.87 58.20
N VAL A 622 -13.48 29.84 57.35
CA VAL A 622 -13.87 29.60 55.95
C VAL A 622 -13.17 30.56 55.00
N ILE A 623 -12.47 29.98 54.02
CA ILE A 623 -11.92 30.67 52.86
C ILE A 623 -12.64 30.16 51.62
N LEU A 624 -13.07 31.07 50.76
CA LEU A 624 -13.64 30.77 49.46
C LEU A 624 -12.87 31.55 48.40
N GLY A 625 -12.48 30.88 47.31
CA GLY A 625 -11.79 31.52 46.20
C GLY A 625 -12.25 31.01 44.85
N PHE A 626 -12.09 31.86 43.85
CA PHE A 626 -12.35 31.59 42.45
C PHE A 626 -11.08 31.85 41.65
N TYR A 627 -10.86 31.05 40.62
CA TYR A 627 -9.71 31.22 39.75
C TYR A 627 -10.04 30.86 38.30
N ALA A 628 -9.28 31.46 37.41
CA ALA A 628 -9.24 31.11 36.00
C ALA A 628 -7.80 30.71 35.63
N THR A 629 -7.67 29.75 34.74
CA THR A 629 -6.38 29.29 34.21
C THR A 629 -6.46 29.20 32.70
N TYR A 630 -5.40 29.64 32.03
CA TYR A 630 -5.15 29.39 30.63
C TYR A 630 -3.81 28.67 30.47
N ALA A 631 -3.78 27.59 29.69
CA ALA A 631 -2.55 26.85 29.41
C ALA A 631 -2.52 26.28 27.99
N ASN A 632 -1.37 26.40 27.35
CA ASN A 632 -1.06 25.69 26.12
C ASN A 632 -0.40 24.37 26.48
N ALA A 633 -0.78 23.29 25.80
CA ALA A 633 -0.19 21.99 25.99
C ALA A 633 0.02 21.26 24.67
N THR A 634 1.16 20.59 24.57
CA THR A 634 1.57 19.82 23.41
C THR A 634 1.79 18.37 23.83
N LEU A 635 1.47 17.44 22.93
CA LEU A 635 1.86 16.04 23.01
C LEU A 635 2.45 15.64 21.66
N LYS A 636 3.66 15.08 21.69
CA LYS A 636 4.33 14.53 20.51
C LYS A 636 4.61 13.05 20.73
N ASP A 637 4.03 12.22 19.86
CA ASP A 637 4.23 10.77 19.75
C ASP A 637 4.64 10.44 18.31
N ASN A 638 5.14 9.23 18.07
CA ASN A 638 5.51 8.76 16.72
C ASN A 638 4.31 8.66 15.79
N THR A 639 3.12 8.37 16.32
CA THR A 639 1.91 8.16 15.52
C THR A 639 0.83 9.24 15.76
N LEU A 640 0.99 10.10 16.77
CA LEU A 640 -0.03 11.08 17.17
C LEU A 640 0.60 12.38 17.70
N ASN A 641 0.22 13.51 17.12
CA ASN A 641 0.51 14.84 17.67
C ASN A 641 -0.79 15.53 18.08
N GLN A 642 -0.76 16.22 19.22
CA GLN A 642 -1.86 17.07 19.66
C GLN A 642 -1.35 18.38 20.24
N ASN A 643 -2.03 19.46 19.90
CA ASN A 643 -1.85 20.76 20.52
C ASN A 643 -3.21 21.25 21.05
N SER A 644 -3.25 21.64 22.33
CA SER A 644 -4.47 22.09 22.97
C SER A 644 -4.31 23.40 23.73
N HIS A 645 -5.34 24.22 23.61
CA HIS A 645 -5.54 25.42 24.42
C HIS A 645 -6.50 25.08 25.52
N ASN A 646 -6.14 25.32 26.78
CA ASN A 646 -6.91 24.86 27.93
C ASN A 646 -7.39 26.06 28.73
N ALA A 647 -8.69 26.30 28.75
CA ALA A 647 -9.33 27.33 29.55
C ALA A 647 -10.10 26.68 30.70
N GLN A 648 -9.68 26.93 31.94
CA GLN A 648 -10.25 26.34 33.14
C GLN A 648 -10.79 27.41 34.07
N LEU A 649 -12.00 27.19 34.60
CA LEU A 649 -12.60 27.97 35.67
C LEU A 649 -12.80 27.08 36.87
N GLY A 650 -12.41 27.55 38.05
CA GLY A 650 -12.51 26.77 39.26
C GLY A 650 -12.85 27.57 40.50
N VAL A 651 -13.36 26.83 41.47
CA VAL A 651 -13.68 27.29 42.83
C VAL A 651 -12.94 26.42 43.82
N TYR A 652 -12.43 27.02 44.89
CA TYR A 652 -11.85 26.30 46.00
C TYR A 652 -12.36 26.83 47.33
N ALA A 653 -12.48 25.93 48.29
CA ALA A 653 -12.81 26.27 49.66
C ALA A 653 -11.86 25.58 50.63
N SER A 654 -11.58 26.26 51.73
CA SER A 654 -10.83 25.73 52.85
C SER A 654 -11.64 25.96 54.11
N LEU A 655 -11.97 24.88 54.82
CA LEU A 655 -12.83 24.90 56.00
C LEU A 655 -12.07 24.35 57.21
N ASN A 656 -12.22 24.99 58.37
CA ASN A 656 -11.79 24.44 59.66
C ASN A 656 -13.02 23.93 60.40
N LEU A 657 -13.16 22.60 60.53
CA LEU A 657 -14.28 21.99 61.27
C LEU A 657 -14.11 22.17 62.79
N THR A 658 -12.87 22.08 63.24
CA THR A 658 -12.41 22.38 64.60
C THR A 658 -11.02 23.03 64.49
N PRO A 659 -10.42 23.60 65.57
CA PRO A 659 -9.12 24.27 65.49
C PRO A 659 -7.96 23.43 64.96
N LEU A 660 -8.14 22.11 64.87
CA LEU A 660 -7.12 21.14 64.42
C LEU A 660 -7.54 20.34 63.19
N TRP A 661 -8.76 20.48 62.67
CA TRP A 661 -9.23 19.71 61.52
C TRP A 661 -9.48 20.61 60.32
N GLU A 662 -8.73 20.36 59.25
CA GLU A 662 -8.75 21.13 58.01
C GLU A 662 -9.36 20.32 56.87
N VAL A 663 -10.36 20.89 56.19
CA VAL A 663 -10.95 20.37 54.95
C VAL A 663 -10.57 21.27 53.79
N GLY A 664 -10.17 20.67 52.67
CA GLY A 664 -9.97 21.33 51.39
C GLY A 664 -10.98 20.80 50.37
N LEU A 665 -11.60 21.71 49.62
CA LEU A 665 -12.50 21.40 48.52
C LEU A 665 -12.05 22.18 47.29
N LYS A 666 -12.08 21.54 46.12
CA LYS A 666 -11.81 22.19 44.83
C LYS A 666 -12.70 21.59 43.76
N ALA A 667 -13.31 22.44 42.95
CA ALA A 667 -14.07 22.05 41.77
C ALA A 667 -13.63 22.89 40.58
N TYR A 668 -13.60 22.30 39.37
CA TYR A 668 -13.31 23.04 38.15
C TYR A 668 -14.04 22.45 36.94
N GLY A 669 -14.34 23.34 35.99
CA GLY A 669 -14.70 23.00 34.63
C GLY A 669 -13.62 23.52 33.69
N GLN A 670 -13.30 22.76 32.64
CA GLN A 670 -12.32 23.17 31.64
C GLN A 670 -12.81 22.84 30.23
N PHE A 671 -12.52 23.77 29.32
CA PHE A 671 -12.75 23.63 27.89
C PHE A 671 -11.41 23.64 27.16
N SER A 672 -11.25 22.71 26.22
CA SER A 672 -9.97 22.47 25.57
C SER A 672 -10.11 22.27 24.05
N PRO A 673 -10.10 23.36 23.26
CA PRO A 673 -9.87 23.28 21.82
C PRO A 673 -8.57 22.54 21.53
N THR A 674 -8.65 21.49 20.72
CA THR A 674 -7.55 20.59 20.41
C THR A 674 -7.45 20.42 18.91
N THR A 675 -6.22 20.59 18.41
CA THR A 675 -5.81 20.21 17.06
C THR A 675 -5.04 18.89 17.15
N GLN A 676 -5.31 17.98 16.24
CA GLN A 676 -4.75 16.63 16.21
C GLN A 676 -4.21 16.30 14.82
N GLU A 677 -3.04 15.65 14.80
CA GLU A 677 -2.50 14.98 13.63
C GLU A 677 -2.27 13.51 13.99
N SER A 678 -2.87 12.60 13.24
CA SER A 678 -2.59 11.16 13.32
C SER A 678 -1.77 10.73 12.10
N TYR A 679 -0.72 9.97 12.37
CA TYR A 679 0.22 9.47 11.38
C TYR A 679 -0.05 7.97 11.20
N THR A 680 -0.24 7.54 9.96
CA THR A 680 -0.45 6.13 9.63
C THR A 680 0.22 5.85 8.30
N ASN A 681 1.25 4.99 8.32
CA ASN A 681 2.04 4.65 7.16
C ASN A 681 2.52 5.89 6.36
N ASN A 682 3.09 6.87 7.07
CA ASN A 682 3.52 8.18 6.56
C ASN A 682 2.41 9.11 6.00
N LEU A 683 1.15 8.70 6.03
CA LEU A 683 0.01 9.56 5.73
C LEU A 683 -0.41 10.31 6.98
N VAL A 684 -0.80 11.58 6.80
CA VAL A 684 -1.21 12.46 7.90
C VAL A 684 -2.70 12.76 7.79
N SER A 685 -3.44 12.43 8.84
CA SER A 685 -4.84 12.83 9.01
C SER A 685 -4.96 13.90 10.10
N THR A 686 -5.73 14.95 9.84
CA THR A 686 -5.84 16.11 10.74
C THR A 686 -7.26 16.30 11.26
N ALA A 687 -7.44 16.69 12.52
CA ALA A 687 -8.75 17.00 13.09
C ALA A 687 -8.72 18.14 14.10
N ASP A 688 -9.83 18.87 14.17
CA ASP A 688 -10.10 19.89 15.19
C ASP A 688 -11.33 19.50 16.00
N PHE A 689 -11.20 19.46 17.31
CA PHE A 689 -12.33 19.16 18.21
C PHE A 689 -12.14 19.81 19.58
N ASN A 690 -13.24 19.93 20.32
CA ASN A 690 -13.25 20.59 21.62
C ASN A 690 -13.53 19.57 22.73
N ARG A 691 -12.60 19.41 23.67
CA ARG A 691 -12.82 18.55 24.85
C ARG A 691 -13.37 19.34 26.02
N ALA A 692 -14.19 18.69 26.84
CA ALA A 692 -14.68 19.22 28.10
C ALA A 692 -14.20 18.36 29.28
N TYR A 693 -13.81 19.02 30.36
CA TYR A 693 -13.30 18.41 31.57
C TYR A 693 -14.05 18.94 32.79
N PHE A 694 -14.25 18.05 33.75
CA PHE A 694 -14.74 18.42 35.07
C PHE A 694 -13.94 17.66 36.13
N GLY A 695 -13.59 18.35 37.20
CA GLY A 695 -12.83 17.76 38.30
C GLY A 695 -13.30 18.23 39.66
N LEU A 696 -13.31 17.30 40.61
CA LEU A 696 -13.60 17.53 42.03
C LEU A 696 -12.47 16.93 42.87
N ASN A 697 -11.98 17.68 43.84
CA ASN A 697 -11.06 17.21 44.88
C ASN A 697 -11.62 17.57 46.25
N ALA A 698 -11.56 16.62 47.18
CA ALA A 698 -11.84 16.85 48.58
C ALA A 698 -10.77 16.15 49.43
N ASN A 699 -10.21 16.84 50.41
CA ASN A 699 -9.31 16.24 51.40
C ASN A 699 -9.62 16.73 52.81
N ILE A 700 -9.38 15.87 53.80
CA ILE A 700 -9.55 16.17 55.22
C ILE A 700 -8.35 15.65 56.01
N GLY A 701 -7.85 16.45 56.94
CA GLY A 701 -6.72 16.06 57.78
C GLY A 701 -6.68 16.78 59.12
N ARG A 702 -6.02 16.14 60.09
CA ARG A 702 -5.77 16.72 61.42
C ARG A 702 -4.38 17.35 61.45
N VAL A 703 -4.26 18.56 61.99
CA VAL A 703 -3.00 19.29 62.12
C VAL A 703 -2.38 19.02 63.50
N PHE A 704 -1.13 18.57 63.49
CA PHE A 704 -0.25 18.47 64.65
C PHE A 704 0.75 19.63 64.61
N LYS A 705 0.83 20.39 65.71
CA LYS A 705 1.65 21.61 65.81
C LYS A 705 2.88 21.34 66.67
N PHE A 706 4.05 21.72 66.18
CA PHE A 706 5.36 21.55 66.82
C PHE A 706 6.14 22.87 66.72
N GLY A 707 5.74 23.87 67.51
CA GLY A 707 6.31 25.22 67.42
C GLY A 707 6.08 25.85 66.06
N ASP A 708 7.15 26.14 65.32
CA ASP A 708 7.11 26.73 63.98
C ASP A 708 6.87 25.69 62.86
N SER A 709 6.79 24.40 63.21
CA SER A 709 6.56 23.29 62.26
C SER A 709 5.17 22.67 62.47
N ASN A 710 4.44 22.40 61.39
CA ASN A 710 3.16 21.69 61.45
C ASN A 710 3.17 20.47 60.52
N ILE A 711 2.47 19.41 60.94
CA ILE A 711 2.26 18.20 60.15
C ILE A 711 0.76 17.93 60.07
N LYS A 712 0.23 17.76 58.85
CA LYS A 712 -1.16 17.39 58.60
C LYS A 712 -1.20 16.09 57.80
N PRO A 713 -1.32 14.90 58.43
CA PRO A 713 -1.79 13.73 57.70
C PRO A 713 -3.21 13.96 57.18
N PHE A 714 -3.50 13.51 55.97
CA PHE A 714 -4.81 13.66 55.34
C PHE A 714 -5.18 12.46 54.48
N VAL A 715 -6.49 12.31 54.31
CA VAL A 715 -7.11 11.44 53.31
C VAL A 715 -7.98 12.29 52.39
N GLY A 716 -8.16 11.86 51.15
CA GLY A 716 -8.96 12.58 50.18
C GLY A 716 -9.53 11.70 49.08
N ALA A 717 -10.39 12.30 48.27
CA ALA A 717 -10.97 11.70 47.10
C ALA A 717 -10.97 12.69 45.93
N ASN A 718 -10.73 12.18 44.73
CA ASN A 718 -10.78 12.95 43.48
C ASN A 718 -11.72 12.30 42.50
N TYR A 719 -12.56 13.09 41.85
CA TYR A 719 -13.36 12.66 40.71
C TYR A 719 -12.98 13.45 39.47
N TYR A 720 -12.81 12.75 38.35
CA TYR A 720 -12.46 13.33 37.06
C TYR A 720 -13.44 12.83 35.99
N PHE A 721 -13.97 13.77 35.22
CA PHE A 721 -14.82 13.50 34.07
C PHE A 721 -14.21 14.15 32.83
N THR A 722 -14.29 13.45 31.69
CA THR A 722 -13.86 13.95 30.39
C THR A 722 -14.88 13.56 29.33
N HIS A 723 -15.24 14.52 28.48
CA HIS A 723 -16.03 14.29 27.28
C HIS A 723 -15.24 14.75 26.05
N THR A 724 -15.09 13.85 25.09
CA THR A 724 -14.64 14.18 23.73
C THR A 724 -15.83 13.99 22.80
N PRO A 725 -16.31 15.04 22.12
CA PRO A 725 -17.37 14.91 21.12
C PRO A 725 -16.89 14.10 19.92
N SER A 726 -17.81 13.63 19.08
CA SER A 726 -17.43 13.04 17.80
C SER A 726 -16.74 14.08 16.91
N TYR A 727 -15.84 13.62 16.05
CA TYR A 727 -15.13 14.47 15.10
C TYR A 727 -14.76 13.69 13.85
N THR A 728 -14.52 14.42 12.75
CA THR A 728 -14.10 13.84 11.48
C THR A 728 -12.71 14.35 11.14
N GLU A 729 -11.78 13.43 10.94
CA GLU A 729 -10.46 13.75 10.42
C GLU A 729 -10.54 14.11 8.93
N LYS A 730 -9.49 14.78 8.43
CA LYS A 730 -9.32 15.20 7.04
C LYS A 730 -7.96 14.74 6.54
N ASN A 731 -7.83 14.53 5.23
CA ASN A 731 -6.61 14.06 4.55
C ASN A 731 -6.16 12.66 5.01
N GLY A 732 -5.16 12.11 4.33
CA GLY A 732 -4.57 10.81 4.66
C GLY A 732 -5.63 9.70 4.77
N LEU A 733 -5.56 8.92 5.85
CA LEU A 733 -6.55 7.90 6.20
C LEU A 733 -7.56 8.48 7.20
N ALA A 734 -8.38 9.41 6.70
CA ALA A 734 -9.35 10.14 7.48
C ALA A 734 -10.42 9.21 8.08
N LYS A 735 -10.74 9.42 9.35
CA LYS A 735 -11.75 8.66 10.11
C LYS A 735 -12.83 9.56 10.68
N ASN A 736 -14.07 9.06 10.72
CA ASN A 736 -15.12 9.55 11.62
C ASN A 736 -14.95 8.87 12.97
N VAL A 737 -14.60 9.65 13.98
CA VAL A 737 -14.39 9.17 15.36
C VAL A 737 -15.61 9.49 16.19
N GLU A 738 -16.16 8.48 16.86
CA GLU A 738 -17.32 8.63 17.72
C GLU A 738 -17.00 9.36 19.02
N SER A 739 -18.04 9.89 19.67
CA SER A 739 -17.87 10.57 20.96
C SER A 739 -17.40 9.60 22.04
N SER A 740 -16.48 10.03 22.89
CA SER A 740 -15.99 9.23 24.02
C SER A 740 -16.23 9.93 25.36
N LEU A 741 -16.49 9.11 26.38
CA LEU A 741 -16.64 9.53 27.76
C LEU A 741 -15.61 8.82 28.62
N SER A 742 -15.11 9.51 29.64
CA SER A 742 -14.28 8.88 30.64
C SER A 742 -14.55 9.43 32.03
N ASN A 743 -14.55 8.51 32.99
CA ASN A 743 -14.82 8.74 34.39
C ASN A 743 -13.72 8.11 35.23
N ALA A 744 -13.23 8.84 36.22
CA ALA A 744 -12.28 8.30 37.18
C ALA A 744 -12.58 8.78 38.59
N LEU A 745 -12.46 7.87 39.56
CA LEU A 745 -12.49 8.15 40.98
C LEU A 745 -11.17 7.64 41.58
N SER A 746 -10.47 8.50 42.30
CA SER A 746 -9.27 8.12 43.04
C SER A 746 -9.39 8.49 44.51
N LEU A 747 -8.69 7.73 45.35
CA LEU A 747 -8.50 8.00 46.76
C LEU A 747 -7.05 8.39 47.01
N GLU A 748 -6.82 9.34 47.90
CA GLU A 748 -5.47 9.80 48.24
C GLU A 748 -5.19 9.73 49.74
N LEU A 749 -3.95 9.40 50.07
CA LEU A 749 -3.39 9.43 51.42
C LEU A 749 -2.07 10.19 51.36
N GLY A 750 -1.89 11.16 52.25
CA GLY A 750 -0.65 11.94 52.28
C GLY A 750 -0.43 12.66 53.60
N ALA A 751 0.67 13.40 53.64
CA ALA A 751 0.99 14.29 54.75
C ALA A 751 1.46 15.64 54.20
N GLU A 752 0.96 16.72 54.76
CA GLU A 752 1.42 18.07 54.45
C GLU A 752 2.30 18.56 55.61
N LEU A 753 3.58 18.80 55.31
CA LEU A 753 4.59 19.30 56.22
C LEU A 753 4.73 20.80 55.98
N ARG A 754 4.63 21.63 57.02
CA ARG A 754 4.76 23.09 56.92
C ARG A 754 5.83 23.58 57.89
N GLN A 755 6.68 24.50 57.44
CA GLN A 755 7.65 25.20 58.27
C GLN A 755 7.47 26.71 58.11
N TYR A 756 7.20 27.42 59.20
CA TYR A 756 7.08 28.88 59.21
C TYR A 756 8.43 29.50 59.59
N PHE A 757 8.81 30.59 58.90
CA PHE A 757 10.04 31.34 59.17
C PHE A 757 9.77 32.78 59.62
N GLY A 758 8.50 33.19 59.63
CA GLY A 758 8.03 34.50 60.08
C GLY A 758 6.56 34.72 59.73
N GLY A 759 6.07 35.95 59.92
CA GLY A 759 4.64 36.25 59.74
C GLY A 759 4.10 36.07 58.32
N LEU A 760 4.94 36.11 57.31
CA LEU A 760 4.54 36.00 55.89
C LEU A 760 5.37 35.01 55.07
N SER A 761 6.30 34.30 55.70
CA SER A 761 7.20 33.39 54.99
C SER A 761 7.09 31.99 55.55
N TYR A 762 6.85 31.02 54.67
CA TYR A 762 6.77 29.60 55.05
C TYR A 762 7.13 28.72 53.86
N PHE A 763 7.46 27.47 54.17
CA PHE A 763 7.69 26.40 53.21
C PHE A 763 6.76 25.24 53.52
N PHE A 764 6.39 24.47 52.50
CA PHE A 764 5.65 23.23 52.67
C PHE A 764 6.12 22.13 51.71
N ALA A 765 5.92 20.88 52.15
CA ALA A 765 6.12 19.70 51.34
C ALA A 765 4.96 18.71 51.56
N THR A 766 4.45 18.14 50.48
CA THR A 766 3.29 17.25 50.48
C THR A 766 3.60 15.97 49.70
N PRO A 767 4.22 14.96 50.33
CA PRO A 767 4.19 13.59 49.81
C PRO A 767 2.78 12.99 49.92
N LYS A 768 2.31 12.36 48.84
CA LYS A 768 1.05 11.61 48.84
C LYS A 768 1.07 10.44 47.85
N ILE A 769 0.19 9.47 48.09
CA ILE A 769 -0.12 8.37 47.18
C ILE A 769 -1.58 8.51 46.77
N GLU A 770 -1.86 8.37 45.47
CA GLU A 770 -3.20 8.40 44.88
C GLU A 770 -3.47 7.08 44.15
N GLN A 771 -4.58 6.43 44.46
CA GLN A 771 -5.00 5.18 43.84
C GLN A 771 -6.36 5.34 43.19
N TYR A 772 -6.46 5.00 41.91
CA TYR A 772 -7.70 4.98 41.17
C TYR A 772 -8.50 3.72 41.56
N VAL A 773 -9.70 3.95 42.10
CA VAL A 773 -10.65 2.90 42.48
C VAL A 773 -11.74 2.70 41.44
N LEU A 774 -11.94 3.70 40.58
CA LEU A 774 -12.71 3.61 39.35
C LEU A 774 -11.94 4.33 38.25
N ASN A 775 -11.78 3.68 37.11
CA ASN A 775 -11.20 4.28 35.93
C ASN A 775 -11.85 3.63 34.70
N SER A 776 -12.84 4.31 34.12
CA SER A 776 -13.54 3.84 32.94
C SER A 776 -13.39 4.84 31.80
N GLY A 777 -13.09 4.31 30.61
CA GLY A 777 -13.16 5.01 29.33
C GLY A 777 -14.05 4.22 28.38
N SER A 778 -14.80 4.93 27.55
CA SER A 778 -15.42 4.33 26.36
C SER A 778 -14.35 3.75 25.44
N ALA A 779 -14.69 2.70 24.69
CA ALA A 779 -13.88 2.25 23.56
C ALA A 779 -13.66 3.39 22.55
N TYR A 780 -12.52 3.36 21.86
CA TYR A 780 -12.33 4.18 20.67
C TYR A 780 -13.05 3.51 19.51
N THR A 781 -14.10 4.15 19.02
CA THR A 781 -14.87 3.68 17.86
C THR A 781 -14.70 4.63 16.70
N ALA A 782 -14.36 4.10 15.53
CA ALA A 782 -14.19 4.90 14.32
C ALA A 782 -14.56 4.14 13.05
N SER A 783 -14.86 4.88 11.99
CA SER A 783 -15.02 4.38 10.62
C SER A 783 -14.22 5.25 9.65
N PHE A 784 -13.72 4.69 8.56
CA PHE A 784 -13.06 5.49 7.53
C PHE A 784 -14.06 6.40 6.82
N VAL A 785 -13.63 7.61 6.47
CA VAL A 785 -14.49 8.54 5.73
C VAL A 785 -14.80 7.94 4.35
N GLY A 786 -16.10 7.82 4.04
CA GLY A 786 -16.57 7.22 2.80
C GLY A 786 -16.66 5.69 2.79
N SER A 787 -16.28 5.02 3.89
CA SER A 787 -16.44 3.56 4.03
C SER A 787 -17.88 3.15 4.21
N SER A 788 -18.31 2.09 3.52
CA SER A 788 -19.60 1.43 3.74
C SER A 788 -19.54 0.31 4.80
N ALA A 789 -18.35 -0.12 5.21
CA ALA A 789 -18.20 -1.11 6.28
C ALA A 789 -18.55 -0.53 7.67
N PRO A 790 -18.94 -1.40 8.64
CA PRO A 790 -19.16 -1.01 10.02
C PRO A 790 -17.93 -0.36 10.66
N SER A 791 -18.15 0.38 11.76
CA SER A 791 -17.07 0.92 12.57
C SER A 791 -16.23 -0.18 13.23
N PHE A 792 -14.96 0.12 13.48
CA PHE A 792 -14.08 -0.70 14.31
C PHE A 792 -13.96 -0.06 15.69
N SER A 793 -13.85 -0.91 16.72
CA SER A 793 -13.74 -0.47 18.11
C SER A 793 -12.53 -1.08 18.79
N ILE A 794 -11.80 -0.27 19.54
CA ILE A 794 -10.66 -0.67 20.38
C ILE A 794 -10.99 -0.32 21.82
N GLU A 795 -11.07 -1.36 22.64
CA GLU A 795 -11.43 -1.25 24.06
C GLU A 795 -10.39 -0.47 24.86
N SER A 796 -10.88 0.36 25.78
CA SER A 796 -10.02 1.07 26.72
C SER A 796 -9.49 0.09 27.79
N LYS A 797 -8.16 0.06 28.00
CA LYS A 797 -7.51 -0.61 29.13
C LYS A 797 -7.79 0.16 30.42
N ASN A 798 -8.94 -0.15 31.00
CA ASN A 798 -9.47 0.40 32.26
C ASN A 798 -8.68 -0.05 33.51
N SER A 799 -7.38 0.27 33.55
CA SER A 799 -6.46 -0.12 34.63
C SER A 799 -6.63 0.75 35.88
N ALA A 800 -6.57 0.12 37.06
CA ALA A 800 -6.49 0.80 38.35
C ALA A 800 -5.07 1.34 38.57
N LYS A 801 -4.85 2.60 38.24
CA LYS A 801 -3.53 3.25 38.35
C LYS A 801 -3.23 3.69 39.78
N THR A 802 -1.97 3.59 40.19
CA THR A 802 -1.46 4.15 41.46
C THR A 802 -0.34 5.12 41.16
N TYR A 803 -0.41 6.32 41.73
CA TYR A 803 0.58 7.37 41.59
C TYR A 803 1.19 7.74 42.93
N GLY A 804 2.50 7.99 42.92
CA GLY A 804 3.21 8.72 43.96
C GLY A 804 3.32 10.18 43.53
N GLN A 805 3.07 11.10 44.44
CA GLN A 805 3.17 12.53 44.18
C GLN A 805 3.95 13.22 45.29
N LEU A 806 4.79 14.17 44.90
CA LEU A 806 5.50 15.05 45.81
C LEU A 806 5.31 16.49 45.31
N ILE A 807 4.73 17.32 46.16
CA ILE A 807 4.63 18.76 45.94
C ILE A 807 5.53 19.46 46.95
N ILE A 808 6.30 20.44 46.49
CA ILE A 808 7.13 21.29 47.32
C ILE A 808 6.84 22.73 46.95
N GLY A 809 6.70 23.62 47.94
CA GLY A 809 6.58 25.03 47.65
C GLY A 809 6.75 25.91 48.87
N GLY A 810 6.67 27.21 48.66
CA GLY A 810 6.76 28.17 49.74
C GLY A 810 6.34 29.55 49.31
N THR A 811 6.14 30.39 50.32
CA THR A 811 5.87 31.82 50.15
C THR A 811 6.96 32.62 50.83
N ILE A 812 7.39 33.69 50.17
CA ILE A 812 8.30 34.70 50.69
C ILE A 812 7.51 36.01 50.76
N GLY A 813 7.28 36.51 51.97
CA GLY A 813 6.63 37.79 52.20
C GLY A 813 7.63 38.95 52.08
N PHE A 814 7.27 39.98 51.31
CA PHE A 814 8.05 41.23 51.21
C PHE A 814 7.43 42.34 52.06
N SER A 815 6.09 42.37 52.16
CA SER A 815 5.33 43.29 53.00
C SER A 815 4.02 42.65 53.44
N ASP A 816 3.33 43.26 54.40
CA ASP A 816 2.00 42.88 54.92
C ASP A 816 0.97 42.58 53.83
N ARG A 817 1.14 43.20 52.65
CA ARG A 817 0.24 43.07 51.50
C ARG A 817 0.79 42.21 50.38
N PHE A 818 2.11 42.15 50.17
CA PHE A 818 2.72 41.54 48.99
C PHE A 818 3.61 40.34 49.30
N SER A 819 3.38 39.23 48.59
CA SER A 819 4.17 38.01 48.70
C SER A 819 4.41 37.34 47.35
N ILE A 820 5.53 36.61 47.25
CA ILE A 820 5.87 35.76 46.10
C ILE A 820 5.81 34.30 46.53
N ASN A 821 5.29 33.46 45.64
CA ASN A 821 5.13 32.02 45.83
C ASN A 821 5.97 31.28 44.81
N LEU A 822 6.63 30.20 45.24
CA LEU A 822 7.40 29.30 44.39
C LEU A 822 6.95 27.87 44.65
N GLY A 823 6.98 27.02 43.63
CA GLY A 823 6.60 25.61 43.79
C GLY A 823 7.10 24.71 42.67
N VAL A 824 7.34 23.45 43.03
CA VAL A 824 7.62 22.34 42.12
C VAL A 824 6.83 21.12 42.55
N GLY A 825 6.33 20.35 41.58
CA GLY A 825 5.52 19.17 41.84
C GLY A 825 5.80 18.08 40.82
N VAL A 826 5.87 16.84 41.28
CA VAL A 826 6.01 15.65 40.43
C VAL A 826 4.97 14.61 40.81
N LYS A 827 4.36 13.97 39.82
CA LYS A 827 3.44 12.84 39.94
C LYS A 827 3.94 11.71 39.04
N GLN A 828 4.20 10.54 39.62
CA GLN A 828 4.84 9.40 38.99
C GLN A 828 3.95 8.17 39.14
N ILE A 829 3.72 7.41 38.06
CA ILE A 829 3.04 6.12 38.16
C ILE A 829 3.92 5.12 38.90
N LEU A 830 3.32 4.43 39.87
CA LEU A 830 3.95 3.39 40.69
C LEU A 830 3.42 1.99 40.32
N ALA A 831 2.13 1.88 40.01
CA ALA A 831 1.48 0.61 39.63
C ALA A 831 0.31 0.85 38.66
N GLY A 832 -0.12 -0.22 37.98
CA GLY A 832 -1.24 -0.18 37.03
C GLY A 832 -0.89 0.42 35.66
N LYS A 833 0.38 0.27 35.22
CA LYS A 833 0.85 0.75 33.91
C LYS A 833 0.01 0.19 32.77
N VAL A 834 -0.27 1.02 31.78
CA VAL A 834 -0.89 0.60 30.51
C VAL A 834 0.21 0.46 29.47
N ASP A 835 0.22 -0.65 28.73
CA ASP A 835 1.22 -0.99 27.71
C ASP A 835 2.68 -0.88 28.19
N ALA A 836 2.92 -1.23 29.46
CA ALA A 836 4.22 -1.12 30.13
C ALA A 836 4.83 0.31 30.13
N LYS A 837 4.07 1.35 29.75
CA LYS A 837 4.53 2.73 29.72
C LYS A 837 4.58 3.32 31.14
N ASN A 838 5.68 4.00 31.45
CA ASN A 838 5.78 4.85 32.64
C ASN A 838 5.13 6.21 32.35
N GLU A 839 4.50 6.79 33.35
CA GLU A 839 3.88 8.12 33.27
C GLU A 839 4.48 9.02 34.37
N THR A 840 5.02 10.15 33.97
CA THR A 840 5.60 11.18 34.85
C THR A 840 5.06 12.54 34.46
N TYR A 841 4.54 13.25 35.43
CA TYR A 841 4.00 14.60 35.28
C TYR A 841 4.77 15.52 36.20
N ALA A 842 5.47 16.51 35.64
CA ALA A 842 6.25 17.48 36.40
C ALA A 842 5.76 18.90 36.10
N SER A 843 5.68 19.74 37.12
CA SER A 843 5.35 21.16 36.96
C SER A 843 6.14 22.02 37.95
N GLY A 844 6.47 23.24 37.53
CA GLY A 844 6.99 24.30 38.38
C GLY A 844 6.16 25.57 38.22
N ASN A 845 6.07 26.38 39.27
CA ASN A 845 5.34 27.65 39.23
C ASN A 845 6.03 28.79 40.00
N ILE A 846 5.68 30.00 39.59
CA ILE A 846 6.03 31.27 40.25
C ILE A 846 4.77 32.12 40.31
N GLY A 847 4.42 32.63 41.49
CA GLY A 847 3.22 33.41 41.70
C GLY A 847 3.44 34.64 42.56
N VAL A 848 2.50 35.57 42.44
CA VAL A 848 2.43 36.80 43.24
C VAL A 848 1.06 36.89 43.90
N LYS A 849 1.00 37.46 45.10
CA LYS A 849 -0.26 37.70 45.82
C LYS A 849 -0.26 39.09 46.45
N TYR A 850 -1.41 39.75 46.36
CA TYR A 850 -1.69 41.03 46.98
C TYR A 850 -2.93 40.93 47.88
N ARG A 851 -2.81 41.33 49.15
CA ARG A 851 -3.88 41.33 50.16
C ARG A 851 -4.41 42.74 50.40
N PHE A 852 -5.72 42.88 50.56
CA PHE A 852 -6.39 44.17 50.79
C PHE A 852 -7.71 44.03 51.58
#